data_AF-A0A949Y6W0-F1
#
_entry.id   AF-A0A949Y6W0-F1
#
_cell.length_a   1.000
_cell.length_b   1.000
_cell.length_c   1.000
_cell.angle_alpha   90.00
_cell.angle_beta   90.00
_cell.angle_gamma   90.00
#
_symmetry.space_group_name_H-M   'P 1'
#
loop_
_entity.id
_entity.type
_entity.pdbx_description
1 polymer ?
#
loop_
_entity_poly.entity_id
_entity_poly.type
_entity_poly.pdbx_seq_one_letter_code
_entity_poly.pdbx_strand_id
1 'polypeptide(L)'
;MNPSRFYRLTMSSWRRLALAPAALFAVGVLHAQTVPNHPTTNTVTLPEPVTLLSFDEGKGTYAADSVGDHPATLMGQAGWATGLVGPYALDLPGVAGSYADIASTVVDTTQSFSVAAWVKLNNTNGYQTFVSEDTPGGEAAFFLQLRADSGQFSFTVPYNFFVNPQSLFTPVAGQWYHLAGVYDADAHSATLYVNGILTDQILYVTPTAASGHSSVGRGQFGGGMVDWNNDSIDDVRFYQTALTAPQVLQVARIGNPALSGPPPVEPATLHVDVAHPGAQINPAFHGLMIEEINHALDGGLYGELIQNRVFENDPNVPVNWSAVQENGGAGSIALDSTQPVSGTALMTSLKVSITQAGKVGAANDGYWGIPVKPNTSYNASFYAKASGMTGPLNVSIESIDGSVVYAQAQVPTVTTDWVQYSVTLATGAVAPSENTRFVVSAGTTGTLWLNQVSLFPPTYNQRANGNRVDLMQLMAGLKPGFLRFPGGNYLEGQTIAQRFDWTKTIGPISQRPGHESPWGYRSDDGLGLLEFLEWCEDLNMQPLLAVYAGYSLDGETVTGSALQPYVQDALNEIQYITGSTSTPWGAQRAADGHPAPFPLTYVEVGNEDFFDTSGSYDGRFAQFFNAIRQNYPNLKIIATTTVTSTTPDIYDQHFYETPRSFEQSVHQYDNYSRRAPKIFVGEYASQEGRPVPDLNAALGDAAWLTGLERNADVVILESYAPMFVNINPGASQWPTNLIGYDALHSYGSPSYYAKMMFNQNGGNVVLPTTLITKGGTKFYESVSQDTQKGAIYIKGVNAAGQAQKVNIILDGISKVSPRATVTVLTSASPQDTNTLTEPSKVVPVTSKAKVSGNFEFTFAPYSVTVLAIQSK
;
A
#
# COMPACT_ATOMS: atom_id res chain seq x y z
N MET A 1 1.91 7.46 23.20
CA MET A 1 3.32 7.44 22.77
C MET A 1 3.50 8.59 21.80
N ASN A 2 4.58 9.35 21.91
CA ASN A 2 4.77 10.66 21.26
C ASN A 2 5.39 10.48 19.85
N PRO A 3 4.67 10.70 18.74
CA PRO A 3 5.19 10.52 17.39
C PRO A 3 5.64 11.89 16.85
N SER A 4 6.77 12.40 17.34
CA SER A 4 7.28 13.69 16.86
C SER A 4 8.79 13.62 16.65
N ARG A 5 9.21 13.08 15.50
CA ARG A 5 10.53 13.33 14.88
C ARG A 5 10.63 12.71 13.48
N PHE A 6 9.97 13.31 12.50
CA PHE A 6 10.38 13.18 11.10
C PHE A 6 10.16 14.52 10.41
N TYR A 7 11.24 15.24 10.10
CA TYR A 7 11.31 16.18 8.97
C TYR A 7 12.76 16.53 8.64
N ARG A 8 12.99 16.69 7.32
CA ARG A 8 14.13 17.27 6.60
C ARG A 8 15.31 16.35 6.29
N LEU A 9 15.26 15.74 5.10
CA LEU A 9 16.46 15.54 4.28
C LEU A 9 16.34 16.39 3.02
N THR A 10 17.19 17.41 2.93
CA THR A 10 17.38 18.27 1.76
C THR A 10 18.13 17.49 0.66
N MET A 11 17.55 17.44 -0.54
CA MET A 11 18.22 16.92 -1.74
C MET A 11 19.41 17.81 -2.13
N SER A 12 20.62 17.26 -2.18
CA SER A 12 21.69 17.79 -3.02
C SER A 12 22.71 16.72 -3.37
N SER A 13 23.07 16.65 -4.67
CA SER A 13 24.04 15.75 -5.34
C SER A 13 23.65 14.26 -5.26
N TRP A 14 23.64 13.47 -6.34
CA TRP A 14 24.75 13.12 -7.22
C TRP A 14 24.30 12.83 -8.66
N ARG A 15 25.09 13.28 -9.64
CA ARG A 15 25.00 12.94 -11.07
C ARG A 15 26.18 12.04 -11.45
N ARG A 16 25.91 11.18 -12.46
CA ARG A 16 26.81 10.45 -13.39
C ARG A 16 27.31 9.07 -12.96
N LEU A 17 26.82 8.04 -13.65
CA LEU A 17 27.66 7.16 -14.49
C LEU A 17 26.80 6.43 -15.54
N ALA A 18 27.46 6.08 -16.64
CA ALA A 18 26.90 5.97 -17.98
C ALA A 18 26.64 4.53 -18.47
N LEU A 19 25.65 4.44 -19.37
CA LEU A 19 25.45 3.54 -20.52
C LEU A 19 26.47 2.41 -20.79
N ALA A 20 25.96 1.19 -20.95
CA ALA A 20 26.44 0.17 -21.90
C ALA A 20 25.28 -0.78 -22.34
N PRO A 21 25.33 -1.39 -23.53
CA PRO A 21 24.14 -1.73 -24.32
C PRO A 21 23.60 -3.16 -24.14
N ALA A 22 22.32 -3.29 -24.50
CA ALA A 22 21.51 -4.50 -24.54
C ALA A 22 22.10 -5.63 -25.42
N ALA A 23 21.99 -6.86 -24.92
CA ALA A 23 22.17 -8.09 -25.68
C ALA A 23 20.81 -8.77 -25.92
N LEU A 24 20.50 -9.03 -27.19
CA LEU A 24 19.36 -9.81 -27.66
C LEU A 24 19.28 -11.18 -26.97
N PHE A 25 18.08 -11.57 -26.52
CA PHE A 25 17.75 -12.99 -26.36
C PHE A 25 16.44 -13.34 -27.08
N ALA A 26 16.55 -14.43 -27.83
CA ALA A 26 15.57 -14.94 -28.77
C ALA A 26 14.33 -15.53 -28.09
N VAL A 27 13.19 -15.35 -28.75
CA VAL A 27 11.88 -15.93 -28.42
C VAL A 27 11.95 -17.45 -28.54
N GLY A 28 11.81 -18.15 -27.42
CA GLY A 28 11.65 -19.60 -27.34
C GLY A 28 10.20 -19.98 -27.05
N VAL A 29 9.56 -20.68 -28.00
CA VAL A 29 8.21 -21.22 -27.89
C VAL A 29 8.17 -22.34 -26.83
N LEU A 30 7.39 -22.15 -25.75
CA LEU A 30 7.16 -23.17 -24.73
C LEU A 30 6.20 -24.26 -25.24
N HIS A 31 6.76 -25.43 -25.55
CA HIS A 31 6.01 -26.67 -25.60
C HIS A 31 5.95 -27.27 -24.19
N ALA A 32 4.74 -27.66 -23.75
CA ALA A 32 4.54 -28.43 -22.53
C ALA A 32 5.33 -29.74 -22.59
N GLN A 33 6.35 -29.88 -21.74
CA GLN A 33 7.05 -31.14 -21.52
C GLN A 33 6.69 -31.71 -20.16
N THR A 34 6.17 -32.94 -20.18
CA THR A 34 6.03 -33.83 -19.04
C THR A 34 7.41 -34.12 -18.43
N VAL A 35 7.62 -33.76 -17.16
CA VAL A 35 8.89 -33.98 -16.44
C VAL A 35 9.05 -35.47 -16.09
N PRO A 36 10.15 -36.14 -16.48
CA PRO A 36 10.49 -37.46 -15.95
C PRO A 36 11.11 -37.31 -14.55
N ASN A 37 10.67 -38.16 -13.61
CA ASN A 37 11.30 -38.32 -12.30
C ASN A 37 12.74 -38.82 -12.45
N HIS A 38 13.73 -37.97 -12.16
CA HIS A 38 15.07 -38.36 -11.77
C HIS A 38 15.38 -37.79 -10.38
N PRO A 39 15.80 -38.62 -9.39
CA PRO A 39 16.24 -38.12 -8.10
C PRO A 39 17.67 -37.60 -8.24
N THR A 40 17.84 -36.30 -8.49
CA THR A 40 19.13 -35.63 -8.31
C THR A 40 19.27 -35.23 -6.85
N THR A 41 20.12 -35.93 -6.11
CA THR A 41 20.63 -35.44 -4.82
C THR A 41 21.50 -34.21 -5.08
N ASN A 42 20.90 -33.03 -5.16
CA ASN A 42 21.64 -31.78 -5.07
C ASN A 42 22.23 -31.71 -3.65
N THR A 43 23.52 -31.97 -3.53
CA THR A 43 24.25 -31.74 -2.28
C THR A 43 24.27 -30.24 -2.02
N VAL A 44 23.56 -29.79 -1.00
CA VAL A 44 23.62 -28.40 -0.53
C VAL A 44 25.02 -28.20 0.07
N THR A 45 25.73 -27.18 -0.41
CA THR A 45 27.05 -26.80 0.11
C THR A 45 26.87 -25.74 1.19
N LEU A 46 27.39 -25.99 2.39
CA LEU A 46 27.43 -25.01 3.47
C LEU A 46 28.60 -24.04 3.26
N PRO A 47 28.39 -22.72 3.45
CA PRO A 47 29.49 -21.78 3.64
C PRO A 47 30.30 -22.16 4.87
N GLU A 48 31.58 -21.82 4.91
CA GLU A 48 32.38 -21.95 6.13
C GLU A 48 31.94 -20.90 7.16
N PRO A 49 31.73 -21.27 8.43
CA PRO A 49 31.48 -20.29 9.49
C PRO A 49 32.74 -19.45 9.77
N VAL A 50 32.54 -18.20 10.19
CA VAL A 50 33.64 -17.34 10.67
C VAL A 50 34.04 -17.68 12.11
N THR A 51 33.13 -18.28 12.87
CA THR A 51 33.37 -18.81 14.22
C THR A 51 32.52 -20.05 14.45
N LEU A 52 33.11 -21.09 15.04
CA LEU A 52 32.42 -22.29 15.52
C LEU A 52 32.93 -22.68 16.91
N LEU A 53 32.07 -22.45 17.92
CA LEU A 53 32.28 -22.90 19.29
C LEU A 53 31.49 -24.19 19.51
N SER A 54 32.16 -25.34 19.50
CA SER A 54 31.51 -26.64 19.73
C SER A 54 31.26 -26.93 21.21
N PHE A 55 31.96 -26.24 22.12
CA PHE A 55 31.87 -26.48 23.57
C PHE A 55 32.19 -27.92 24.01
N ASP A 56 33.13 -28.57 23.33
CA ASP A 56 33.55 -29.96 23.60
C ASP A 56 34.71 -30.12 24.59
N GLU A 57 35.24 -29.03 25.17
CA GLU A 57 36.41 -29.10 26.04
C GLU A 57 36.11 -29.81 27.38
N GLY A 58 34.88 -29.64 27.89
CA GLY A 58 34.36 -30.32 29.08
C GLY A 58 35.05 -29.97 30.41
N LYS A 59 35.99 -29.03 30.42
CA LYS A 59 36.71 -28.56 31.62
C LYS A 59 37.35 -27.19 31.42
N GLY A 60 37.63 -26.52 32.54
CA GLY A 60 38.26 -25.20 32.53
C GLY A 60 37.29 -24.11 32.08
N THR A 61 37.84 -22.95 31.70
CA THR A 61 37.06 -21.75 31.34
C THR A 61 37.30 -21.31 29.90
N TYR A 62 37.83 -22.18 29.04
CA TYR A 62 38.20 -21.86 27.67
C TYR A 62 37.40 -22.73 26.71
N ALA A 63 36.79 -22.10 25.70
CA ALA A 63 36.16 -22.78 24.57
C ALA A 63 36.85 -22.32 23.28
N ALA A 64 37.35 -23.28 22.50
CA ALA A 64 38.08 -23.00 21.27
C ALA A 64 37.14 -22.63 20.13
N ASP A 65 37.55 -21.67 19.31
CA ASP A 65 37.01 -21.51 17.96
C ASP A 65 37.68 -22.53 17.05
N SER A 66 36.90 -23.47 16.52
CA SER A 66 37.41 -24.59 15.74
C SER A 66 37.67 -24.28 14.26
N VAL A 67 37.27 -23.10 13.78
CA VAL A 67 37.41 -22.68 12.37
C VAL A 67 38.05 -21.30 12.20
N GLY A 68 37.99 -20.44 13.22
CA GLY A 68 38.50 -19.07 13.20
C GLY A 68 39.49 -18.76 14.33
N ASP A 69 39.53 -17.50 14.74
CA ASP A 69 40.39 -16.98 15.81
C ASP A 69 39.58 -16.18 16.86
N HIS A 70 38.35 -16.62 17.12
CA HIS A 70 37.42 -15.99 18.08
C HIS A 70 37.07 -16.92 19.26
N PRO A 71 38.06 -17.34 20.09
CA PRO A 71 37.79 -18.22 21.22
C PRO A 71 36.93 -17.52 22.29
N ALA A 72 36.18 -18.31 23.07
CA ALA A 72 35.37 -17.80 24.16
C ALA A 72 35.96 -18.13 25.54
N THR A 73 35.76 -17.22 26.50
CA THR A 73 36.09 -17.42 27.91
C THR A 73 34.82 -17.56 28.74
N LEU A 74 34.67 -18.65 29.48
CA LEU A 74 33.56 -18.86 30.40
C LEU A 74 33.73 -17.95 31.64
N MET A 75 32.67 -17.19 31.94
CA MET A 75 32.60 -16.19 32.99
C MET A 75 31.67 -16.65 34.12
N GLY A 76 31.92 -16.14 35.33
CA GLY A 76 31.05 -16.38 36.48
C GLY A 76 30.93 -17.87 36.84
N GLN A 77 29.70 -18.39 36.85
CA GLN A 77 29.39 -19.79 37.13
C GLN A 77 29.11 -20.62 35.86
N ALA A 78 29.48 -20.11 34.68
CA ALA A 78 29.38 -20.90 33.45
C ALA A 78 30.25 -22.16 33.55
N GLY A 79 29.68 -23.30 33.12
CA GLY A 79 30.28 -24.61 33.27
C GLY A 79 30.06 -25.51 32.06
N TRP A 80 30.11 -26.83 32.29
CA TRP A 80 30.00 -27.84 31.25
C TRP A 80 28.89 -28.84 31.58
N ALA A 81 28.02 -29.11 30.61
CA ALA A 81 26.97 -30.11 30.67
C ALA A 81 27.19 -31.20 29.60
N THR A 82 26.31 -32.19 29.57
CA THR A 82 26.28 -33.18 28.48
C THR A 82 25.77 -32.53 27.19
N GLY A 83 26.55 -32.63 26.12
CA GLY A 83 26.25 -32.05 24.82
C GLY A 83 25.25 -32.82 23.98
N LEU A 84 24.81 -32.18 22.90
CA LEU A 84 24.07 -32.76 21.79
C LEU A 84 25.00 -33.08 20.61
N VAL A 85 25.87 -32.14 20.25
CA VAL A 85 26.84 -32.23 19.16
C VAL A 85 28.22 -32.44 19.74
N GLY A 86 28.56 -33.69 20.02
CA GLY A 86 29.78 -34.02 20.74
C GLY A 86 29.52 -34.31 22.22
N PRO A 87 30.57 -34.58 23.01
CA PRO A 87 30.43 -35.01 24.40
C PRO A 87 29.93 -33.93 25.38
N TYR A 88 30.15 -32.64 25.12
CA TYR A 88 29.88 -31.57 26.09
C TYR A 88 29.14 -30.38 25.47
N ALA A 89 28.57 -29.54 26.33
CA ALA A 89 27.94 -28.26 25.97
C ALA A 89 28.23 -27.22 27.06
N LEU A 90 28.02 -25.95 26.75
CA LEU A 90 28.04 -24.87 27.74
C LEU A 90 26.86 -25.03 28.70
N ASP A 91 27.11 -24.97 30.01
CA ASP A 91 26.08 -25.00 31.06
C ASP A 91 25.95 -23.62 31.71
N LEU A 92 24.73 -23.08 31.75
CA LEU A 92 24.44 -21.76 32.31
C LEU A 92 23.36 -21.87 33.39
N PRO A 93 23.62 -21.43 34.64
CA PRO A 93 22.72 -21.68 35.77
C PRO A 93 21.62 -20.62 35.96
N GLY A 94 21.50 -19.62 35.08
CA GLY A 94 20.59 -18.48 35.26
C GLY A 94 21.07 -17.44 36.27
N VAL A 95 22.36 -17.44 36.61
CA VAL A 95 22.97 -16.52 37.58
C VAL A 95 23.66 -15.38 36.85
N ALA A 96 23.34 -14.14 37.24
CA ALA A 96 23.93 -12.94 36.67
C ALA A 96 25.46 -13.00 36.64
N GLY A 97 26.06 -12.68 35.49
CA GLY A 97 27.49 -12.75 35.25
C GLY A 97 28.00 -14.12 34.78
N SER A 98 27.13 -15.10 34.55
CA SER A 98 27.50 -16.41 33.99
C SER A 98 27.17 -16.47 32.50
N TYR A 99 28.19 -16.53 31.64
CA TYR A 99 28.09 -16.52 30.18
C TYR A 99 29.45 -16.93 29.57
N ALA A 100 29.53 -17.14 28.26
CA ALA A 100 30.80 -17.22 27.55
C ALA A 100 31.05 -15.92 26.76
N ASP A 101 32.18 -15.27 27.04
CA ASP A 101 32.61 -14.00 26.43
C ASP A 101 33.49 -14.27 25.21
N ILE A 102 33.13 -13.69 24.06
CA ILE A 102 33.99 -13.63 22.88
C ILE A 102 34.50 -12.19 22.79
N ALA A 103 35.78 -11.99 23.12
CA ALA A 103 36.39 -10.67 23.29
C ALA A 103 36.68 -9.93 21.96
N SER A 104 35.74 -10.00 21.03
CA SER A 104 35.78 -9.39 19.69
C SER A 104 34.36 -9.30 19.11
N THR A 105 34.18 -8.40 18.14
CA THR A 105 33.06 -8.43 17.19
C THR A 105 33.34 -9.53 16.16
N VAL A 106 32.38 -10.44 15.95
CA VAL A 106 32.51 -11.64 15.10
C VAL A 106 31.90 -11.42 13.72
N VAL A 107 30.79 -10.69 13.62
CA VAL A 107 30.13 -10.38 12.34
C VAL A 107 30.00 -8.86 12.13
N ASP A 108 30.14 -8.42 10.89
CA ASP A 108 29.70 -7.09 10.47
C ASP A 108 28.19 -7.12 10.26
N THR A 109 27.44 -6.60 11.24
CA THR A 109 25.97 -6.56 11.22
C THR A 109 25.38 -5.57 10.21
N THR A 110 26.22 -4.76 9.55
CA THR A 110 25.78 -3.92 8.43
C THR A 110 25.70 -4.68 7.10
N GLN A 111 26.29 -5.88 7.04
CA GLN A 111 26.26 -6.80 5.91
C GLN A 111 25.38 -8.02 6.23
N SER A 112 25.15 -8.89 5.24
CA SER A 112 24.43 -10.15 5.48
C SER A 112 25.20 -11.04 6.46
N PHE A 113 24.51 -11.59 7.45
CA PHE A 113 25.08 -12.50 8.44
C PHE A 113 24.06 -13.54 8.93
N SER A 114 24.55 -14.64 9.49
CA SER A 114 23.72 -15.64 10.17
C SER A 114 24.37 -16.10 11.46
N VAL A 115 23.54 -16.35 12.47
CA VAL A 115 23.95 -16.92 13.76
C VAL A 115 23.10 -18.14 14.05
N ALA A 116 23.71 -19.24 14.49
CA ALA A 116 23.00 -20.47 14.83
C ALA A 116 23.52 -21.08 16.14
N ALA A 117 22.62 -21.71 16.89
CA ALA A 117 22.95 -22.42 18.12
C ALA A 117 21.94 -23.53 18.41
N TRP A 118 22.40 -24.61 19.05
CA TRP A 118 21.54 -25.56 19.73
C TRP A 118 21.33 -25.11 21.17
N VAL A 119 20.07 -25.11 21.63
CA VAL A 119 19.70 -24.63 22.97
C VAL A 119 18.78 -25.63 23.67
N LYS A 120 19.02 -25.87 24.96
CA LYS A 120 18.17 -26.69 25.84
C LYS A 120 17.84 -25.94 27.11
N LEU A 121 16.66 -25.35 27.14
CA LEU A 121 16.17 -24.56 28.27
C LEU A 121 15.91 -25.43 29.51
N ASN A 122 16.38 -25.02 30.69
CA ASN A 122 15.97 -25.63 31.96
C ASN A 122 14.61 -25.09 32.43
N ASN A 123 14.25 -23.87 32.01
CA ASN A 123 12.94 -23.27 32.20
C ASN A 123 12.63 -22.25 31.09
N THR A 124 11.36 -21.86 30.97
CA THR A 124 10.89 -20.92 29.93
C THR A 124 10.48 -19.56 30.52
N ASN A 125 11.11 -19.14 31.61
CA ASN A 125 10.75 -17.91 32.33
C ASN A 125 11.68 -16.77 31.93
N GLY A 126 11.12 -15.57 31.81
CA GLY A 126 11.89 -14.34 31.58
C GLY A 126 12.51 -14.26 30.18
N TYR A 127 13.31 -13.20 29.97
CA TYR A 127 14.15 -13.06 28.79
C TYR A 127 15.44 -13.85 28.99
N GLN A 128 15.86 -14.60 27.98
CA GLN A 128 17.11 -15.38 27.96
C GLN A 128 17.74 -15.25 26.57
N THR A 129 18.93 -14.65 26.47
CA THR A 129 19.61 -14.40 25.19
C THR A 129 20.74 -15.38 24.97
N PHE A 130 20.54 -16.29 24.02
CA PHE A 130 21.48 -17.38 23.70
C PHE A 130 22.73 -16.86 23.02
N VAL A 131 22.58 -15.98 22.03
CA VAL A 131 23.69 -15.36 21.30
C VAL A 131 23.36 -13.91 21.00
N SER A 132 24.32 -13.02 21.25
CA SER A 132 24.21 -11.59 20.93
C SER A 132 25.56 -11.01 20.56
N GLU A 133 25.54 -9.82 19.95
CA GLU A 133 26.73 -9.02 19.73
C GLU A 133 26.52 -7.57 20.17
N ASP A 134 27.40 -7.09 21.04
CA ASP A 134 27.22 -5.86 21.80
C ASP A 134 27.49 -4.58 20.98
N THR A 135 26.87 -3.48 21.42
CA THR A 135 27.22 -2.11 21.02
C THR A 135 27.55 -1.29 22.28
N PRO A 136 28.80 -0.85 22.48
CA PRO A 136 29.21 -0.15 23.69
C PRO A 136 28.31 1.05 24.04
N GLY A 137 27.72 1.04 25.23
CA GLY A 137 26.84 2.10 25.73
C GLY A 137 25.39 2.07 25.20
N GLY A 138 25.03 1.08 24.37
CA GLY A 138 23.69 0.89 23.82
C GLY A 138 23.14 -0.52 24.05
N GLU A 139 22.38 -1.04 23.10
CA GLU A 139 21.90 -2.42 23.06
C GLU A 139 22.74 -3.31 22.13
N ALA A 140 22.63 -4.63 22.29
CA ALA A 140 23.21 -5.57 21.34
C ALA A 140 22.60 -5.39 19.93
N ALA A 141 23.41 -5.49 18.88
CA ALA A 141 22.98 -5.34 17.49
C ALA A 141 22.00 -6.44 17.03
N PHE A 142 22.00 -7.59 17.71
CA PHE A 142 20.94 -8.58 17.63
C PHE A 142 20.88 -9.42 18.91
N PHE A 143 19.75 -10.10 19.11
CA PHE A 143 19.50 -11.07 20.18
C PHE A 143 18.85 -12.32 19.57
N LEU A 144 19.55 -13.45 19.57
CA LEU A 144 18.93 -14.75 19.38
C LEU A 144 18.46 -15.23 20.76
N GLN A 145 17.17 -15.16 21.05
CA GLN A 145 16.66 -15.16 22.43
C GLN A 145 15.32 -15.88 22.63
N LEU A 146 15.00 -16.23 23.87
CA LEU A 146 13.65 -16.44 24.37
C LEU A 146 13.14 -15.12 24.96
N ARG A 147 11.92 -14.72 24.60
CA ARG A 147 11.32 -13.49 25.11
C ARG A 147 10.36 -13.72 26.26
N ALA A 148 10.41 -12.87 27.28
CA ALA A 148 9.50 -12.96 28.42
C ALA A 148 8.04 -12.60 28.08
N ASP A 149 7.84 -11.69 27.12
CA ASP A 149 6.53 -11.11 26.82
C ASP A 149 5.62 -12.05 26.01
N SER A 150 6.22 -12.83 25.11
CA SER A 150 5.55 -13.76 24.20
C SER A 150 5.76 -15.22 24.61
N GLY A 151 6.81 -15.52 25.40
CA GLY A 151 7.23 -16.89 25.66
C GLY A 151 7.71 -17.61 24.41
N GLN A 152 8.14 -16.89 23.38
CA GLN A 152 8.56 -17.43 22.08
C GLN A 152 10.06 -17.22 21.86
N PHE A 153 10.67 -18.08 21.05
CA PHE A 153 11.99 -17.79 20.50
C PHE A 153 11.91 -16.61 19.54
N SER A 154 12.98 -15.83 19.43
CA SER A 154 13.04 -14.63 18.61
C SER A 154 14.45 -14.39 18.08
N PHE A 155 14.54 -13.86 16.87
CA PHE A 155 15.77 -13.21 16.37
C PHE A 155 15.58 -11.69 16.38
N THR A 156 15.71 -11.10 17.55
CA THR A 156 15.44 -9.68 17.74
C THR A 156 16.58 -8.82 17.18
N VAL A 157 16.24 -7.84 16.34
CA VAL A 157 17.20 -6.90 15.77
C VAL A 157 16.76 -5.47 16.11
N PRO A 158 17.57 -4.69 16.83
CA PRO A 158 17.29 -3.28 17.02
C PRO A 158 17.49 -2.50 15.72
N TYR A 159 16.51 -1.66 15.43
CA TYR A 159 16.50 -0.61 14.42
C TYR A 159 15.93 0.67 15.08
N ASN A 160 15.37 1.61 14.32
CA ASN A 160 14.56 2.73 14.85
C ASN A 160 13.51 2.27 15.90
N PHE A 161 13.13 1.00 15.86
CA PHE A 161 12.43 0.20 16.88
C PHE A 161 12.95 -1.25 16.84
N PHE A 162 12.56 -2.10 17.78
CA PHE A 162 12.94 -3.52 17.79
C PHE A 162 12.06 -4.34 16.85
N VAL A 163 12.65 -5.04 15.89
CA VAL A 163 11.95 -6.09 15.13
C VAL A 163 12.19 -7.46 15.76
N ASN A 164 11.18 -8.32 15.74
CA ASN A 164 11.19 -9.58 16.50
C ASN A 164 10.52 -10.70 15.68
N PRO A 165 11.15 -11.26 14.63
CA PRO A 165 10.72 -12.50 14.02
C PRO A 165 10.69 -13.61 15.08
N GLN A 166 9.54 -14.23 15.31
CA GLN A 166 9.27 -15.08 16.48
C GLN A 166 8.83 -16.50 16.12
N SER A 167 9.03 -17.44 17.06
CA SER A 167 8.52 -18.79 16.89
C SER A 167 7.00 -18.87 17.00
N LEU A 168 6.37 -19.77 16.23
CA LEU A 168 4.92 -20.02 16.27
C LEU A 168 4.47 -20.83 17.49
N PHE A 169 5.37 -21.11 18.42
CA PHE A 169 5.08 -21.92 19.60
C PHE A 169 5.96 -21.49 20.78
N THR A 170 5.48 -21.80 21.98
CA THR A 170 6.27 -21.70 23.22
C THR A 170 7.13 -22.96 23.36
N PRO A 171 8.44 -22.83 23.57
CA PRO A 171 9.32 -23.99 23.70
C PRO A 171 9.03 -24.78 24.98
N VAL A 172 9.43 -26.05 24.98
CA VAL A 172 9.29 -26.94 26.15
C VAL A 172 10.65 -27.10 26.83
N ALA A 173 10.70 -26.86 28.14
CA ALA A 173 11.90 -27.06 28.93
C ALA A 173 12.41 -28.52 28.85
N GLY A 174 13.72 -28.70 28.83
CA GLY A 174 14.40 -29.99 28.73
C GLY A 174 14.51 -30.55 27.31
N GLN A 175 14.00 -29.86 26.29
CA GLN A 175 14.14 -30.23 24.87
C GLN A 175 15.20 -29.39 24.16
N TRP A 176 15.93 -30.02 23.24
CA TRP A 176 16.88 -29.34 22.36
C TRP A 176 16.16 -28.70 21.17
N TYR A 177 16.50 -27.45 20.87
CA TYR A 177 16.06 -26.71 19.69
C TYR A 177 17.26 -26.14 18.96
N HIS A 178 17.29 -26.25 17.64
CA HIS A 178 18.24 -25.49 16.82
C HIS A 178 17.60 -24.15 16.47
N LEU A 179 18.26 -23.05 16.81
CA LEU A 179 17.82 -21.71 16.44
C LEU A 179 18.79 -21.12 15.44
N ALA A 180 18.29 -20.45 14.41
CA ALA A 180 19.12 -19.63 13.54
C ALA A 180 18.46 -18.30 13.23
N GLY A 181 19.18 -17.21 13.47
CA GLY A 181 18.87 -15.87 13.03
C GLY A 181 19.63 -15.57 11.73
N VAL A 182 18.93 -15.07 10.72
CA VAL A 182 19.52 -14.69 9.43
C VAL A 182 19.15 -13.25 9.13
N TYR A 183 20.14 -12.39 8.97
CA TYR A 183 19.97 -11.06 8.39
C TYR A 183 20.49 -11.05 6.96
N ASP A 184 19.65 -10.62 6.02
CA ASP A 184 19.99 -10.45 4.61
C ASP A 184 19.96 -8.95 4.27
N ALA A 185 21.13 -8.39 3.98
CA ALA A 185 21.31 -6.97 3.67
C ALA A 185 20.78 -6.60 2.28
N ASP A 186 20.77 -7.52 1.32
CA ASP A 186 20.24 -7.27 -0.02
C ASP A 186 18.70 -7.24 0.02
N ALA A 187 18.10 -8.11 0.83
CA ALA A 187 16.66 -8.17 1.04
C ALA A 187 16.15 -7.25 2.17
N HIS A 188 17.05 -6.60 2.92
CA HIS A 188 16.74 -5.88 4.17
C HIS A 188 15.84 -6.69 5.11
N SER A 189 16.16 -7.95 5.37
CA SER A 189 15.28 -8.86 6.12
C SER A 189 15.95 -9.49 7.34
N ALA A 190 15.19 -9.61 8.44
CA ALA A 190 15.56 -10.42 9.61
C ALA A 190 14.64 -11.65 9.68
N THR A 191 15.24 -12.84 9.74
CA THR A 191 14.52 -14.13 9.67
C THR A 191 14.89 -15.03 10.85
N LEU A 192 13.88 -15.66 11.46
CA LEU A 192 14.08 -16.72 12.45
C LEU A 192 13.77 -18.08 11.85
N TYR A 193 14.70 -19.02 12.04
CA TYR A 193 14.51 -20.44 11.80
C TYR A 193 14.57 -21.22 13.10
N VAL A 194 13.67 -22.19 13.27
CA VAL A 194 13.68 -23.13 14.40
C VAL A 194 13.71 -24.56 13.84
N ASN A 195 14.65 -25.38 14.33
CA ASN A 195 14.91 -26.74 13.84
C ASN A 195 15.13 -26.83 12.32
N GLY A 196 15.74 -25.80 11.74
CA GLY A 196 16.01 -25.71 10.30
C GLY A 196 14.89 -25.07 9.48
N ILE A 197 13.82 -24.59 10.13
CA ILE A 197 12.54 -24.26 9.48
C ILE A 197 12.22 -22.79 9.65
N LEU A 198 11.98 -22.11 8.53
CA LEU A 198 11.56 -20.71 8.53
C LEU A 198 10.28 -20.59 9.34
N THR A 199 10.36 -19.80 10.41
CA THR A 199 9.25 -19.62 11.34
C THR A 199 8.63 -18.24 11.21
N ASP A 200 9.47 -17.20 11.05
CA ASP A 200 9.01 -15.83 10.81
C ASP A 200 10.09 -15.00 10.13
N GLN A 201 9.68 -13.97 9.40
CA GLN A 201 10.55 -13.03 8.67
C GLN A 201 9.95 -11.63 8.74
N ILE A 202 10.79 -10.63 9.00
CA ILE A 202 10.43 -9.21 8.97
C ILE A 202 11.33 -8.50 7.95
N LEU A 203 10.73 -7.68 7.08
CA LEU A 203 11.44 -6.89 6.06
C LEU A 203 11.70 -5.45 6.50
N TYR A 204 12.44 -4.71 5.65
CA TYR A 204 12.88 -3.33 5.86
C TYR A 204 13.65 -3.11 7.16
N VAL A 205 14.41 -4.14 7.56
CA VAL A 205 15.27 -4.10 8.72
C VAL A 205 16.62 -3.56 8.30
N THR A 206 17.16 -2.60 9.04
CA THR A 206 18.54 -2.12 8.88
C THR A 206 19.21 -2.13 10.25
N PRO A 207 19.91 -3.20 10.63
CA PRO A 207 20.56 -3.32 11.93
C PRO A 207 21.56 -2.18 12.15
N THR A 208 21.78 -1.83 13.42
CA THR A 208 22.91 -1.00 13.80
C THR A 208 24.21 -1.78 13.68
N ALA A 209 25.31 -1.07 13.39
CA ALA A 209 26.64 -1.67 13.36
C ALA A 209 27.06 -2.09 14.78
N ALA A 210 27.32 -3.38 14.98
CA ALA A 210 27.98 -3.90 16.16
C ALA A 210 29.43 -3.38 16.24
N SER A 211 29.92 -3.20 17.46
CA SER A 211 31.32 -2.80 17.71
C SER A 211 31.89 -3.30 19.04
N GLY A 212 31.12 -4.13 19.76
CA GLY A 212 31.47 -4.69 21.05
C GLY A 212 31.76 -6.18 20.99
N HIS A 213 31.77 -6.81 22.17
CA HIS A 213 31.98 -8.24 22.31
C HIS A 213 30.78 -9.03 21.78
N SER A 214 31.05 -10.15 21.15
CA SER A 214 30.06 -11.21 20.97
C SER A 214 29.91 -12.01 22.28
N SER A 215 28.74 -12.57 22.53
CA SER A 215 28.46 -13.28 23.78
C SER A 215 27.52 -14.46 23.57
N VAL A 216 27.75 -15.52 24.33
CA VAL A 216 26.86 -16.69 24.41
C VAL A 216 26.32 -16.78 25.83
N GLY A 217 25.00 -16.68 26.01
CA GLY A 217 24.32 -16.83 27.30
C GLY A 217 23.90 -15.55 28.03
N ARG A 218 23.93 -14.39 27.36
CA ARG A 218 23.41 -13.10 27.85
C ARG A 218 23.19 -12.13 26.68
N GLY A 219 22.45 -11.04 26.93
CA GLY A 219 22.31 -9.89 26.02
C GLY A 219 22.90 -8.58 26.57
N GLN A 220 22.74 -7.48 25.83
CA GLN A 220 23.05 -6.12 26.29
C GLN A 220 21.88 -5.17 26.02
N PHE A 221 21.45 -4.42 27.03
CA PHE A 221 20.39 -3.42 26.89
C PHE A 221 20.70 -2.17 27.72
N GLY A 222 20.56 -0.97 27.13
CA GLY A 222 20.85 0.29 27.81
C GLY A 222 22.27 0.39 28.40
N GLY A 223 23.24 -0.27 27.77
CA GLY A 223 24.63 -0.38 28.22
C GLY A 223 24.89 -1.42 29.32
N GLY A 224 23.86 -2.07 29.85
CA GLY A 224 23.98 -3.12 30.87
C GLY A 224 23.86 -4.53 30.30
N MET A 225 24.51 -5.51 30.95
CA MET A 225 24.34 -6.93 30.63
C MET A 225 23.00 -7.45 31.19
N VAL A 226 22.21 -8.12 30.36
CA VAL A 226 20.83 -8.56 30.67
C VAL A 226 20.57 -9.99 30.17
N ASP A 227 19.36 -10.50 30.39
CA ASP A 227 18.83 -11.74 29.80
C ASP A 227 19.68 -12.99 30.03
N TRP A 228 20.09 -13.21 31.29
CA TRP A 228 20.94 -14.31 31.70
C TRP A 228 20.29 -15.67 31.51
N ASN A 229 21.00 -16.59 30.85
CA ASN A 229 20.45 -17.87 30.45
C ASN A 229 20.46 -18.92 31.56
N ASN A 230 19.40 -19.73 31.60
CA ASN A 230 19.32 -20.95 32.39
C ASN A 230 19.07 -22.16 31.48
N ASP A 231 20.14 -22.63 30.85
CA ASP A 231 20.10 -23.60 29.77
C ASP A 231 21.44 -24.31 29.55
N SER A 232 21.42 -25.25 28.60
CA SER A 232 22.63 -25.74 27.95
C SER A 232 22.67 -25.24 26.50
N ILE A 233 23.83 -24.76 26.04
CA ILE A 233 24.04 -24.25 24.68
C ILE A 233 25.18 -25.01 24.00
N ASP A 234 24.99 -25.37 22.73
CA ASP A 234 25.89 -26.22 21.97
C ASP A 234 25.99 -25.76 20.50
N ASP A 235 27.08 -26.12 19.82
CA ASP A 235 27.36 -25.87 18.39
C ASP A 235 27.01 -24.44 17.92
N VAL A 236 27.62 -23.43 18.55
CA VAL A 236 27.36 -22.01 18.22
C VAL A 236 28.18 -21.62 16.99
N ARG A 237 27.50 -21.11 15.97
CA ARG A 237 28.07 -20.77 14.66
C ARG A 237 27.73 -19.34 14.27
N PHE A 238 28.72 -18.64 13.73
CA PHE A 238 28.54 -17.35 13.08
C PHE A 238 28.96 -17.44 11.61
N TYR A 239 28.22 -16.76 10.73
CA TYR A 239 28.47 -16.70 9.30
C TYR A 239 28.40 -15.24 8.83
N GLN A 240 29.39 -14.78 8.07
CA GLN A 240 29.32 -13.48 7.37
C GLN A 240 28.58 -13.61 6.03
N THR A 241 27.45 -14.31 6.03
CA THR A 241 26.56 -14.43 4.88
C THR A 241 25.15 -14.79 5.35
N ALA A 242 24.14 -14.47 4.54
CA ALA A 242 22.79 -14.93 4.78
C ALA A 242 22.65 -16.41 4.35
N LEU A 243 22.46 -17.32 5.29
CA LEU A 243 22.23 -18.72 4.98
C LEU A 243 20.84 -18.90 4.36
N THR A 244 20.79 -19.67 3.27
CA THR A 244 19.53 -20.09 2.65
C THR A 244 18.81 -21.12 3.51
N ALA A 245 17.48 -21.24 3.38
CA ALA A 245 16.70 -22.23 4.15
C ALA A 245 17.24 -23.68 4.06
N PRO A 246 17.68 -24.20 2.88
CA PRO A 246 18.31 -25.51 2.81
C PRO A 246 19.64 -25.61 3.59
N GLN A 247 20.44 -24.54 3.60
CA GLN A 247 21.69 -24.49 4.36
C GLN A 247 21.40 -24.46 5.86
N VAL A 248 20.44 -23.65 6.32
CA VAL A 248 20.04 -23.62 7.73
C VAL A 248 19.55 -25.00 8.21
N LEU A 249 18.77 -25.70 7.40
CA LEU A 249 18.35 -27.08 7.69
C LEU A 249 19.53 -28.06 7.76
N GLN A 250 20.54 -27.88 6.92
CA GLN A 250 21.73 -28.73 6.96
C GLN A 250 22.59 -28.48 8.19
N VAL A 251 22.72 -27.22 8.66
CA VAL A 251 23.34 -26.89 9.95
C VAL A 251 22.57 -27.56 11.10
N ALA A 252 21.24 -27.44 11.12
CA ALA A 252 20.42 -28.10 12.13
C ALA A 252 20.61 -29.63 12.13
N ARG A 253 20.80 -30.27 10.98
CA ARG A 253 21.00 -31.72 10.89
C ARG A 253 22.31 -32.23 11.49
N ILE A 254 23.28 -31.35 11.77
CA ILE A 254 24.52 -31.74 12.45
C ILE A 254 24.21 -32.31 13.84
N GLY A 255 23.33 -31.67 14.60
CA GLY A 255 22.93 -32.15 15.94
C GLY A 255 21.72 -33.07 15.95
N ASN A 256 20.88 -33.04 14.92
CA ASN A 256 19.75 -33.96 14.81
C ASN A 256 19.52 -34.39 13.34
N PRO A 257 20.14 -35.50 12.89
CA PRO A 257 20.00 -35.99 11.51
C PRO A 257 18.56 -36.36 11.13
N ALA A 258 17.67 -36.58 12.10
CA ALA A 258 16.28 -36.95 11.88
C ALA A 258 15.37 -35.74 11.58
N LEU A 259 15.88 -34.50 11.63
CA LEU A 259 15.10 -33.31 11.27
C LEU A 259 14.68 -33.37 9.79
N SER A 260 13.38 -33.59 9.59
CA SER A 260 12.73 -33.77 8.30
C SER A 260 11.86 -32.56 7.97
N GLY A 261 12.45 -31.44 7.54
CA GLY A 261 11.66 -30.27 7.17
C GLY A 261 10.71 -29.82 8.30
N PRO A 262 9.71 -28.97 8.00
CA PRO A 262 8.83 -28.42 9.02
C PRO A 262 8.10 -29.51 9.82
N PRO A 263 8.00 -29.41 11.16
CA PRO A 263 7.07 -30.26 11.89
C PRO A 263 5.65 -30.04 11.31
N PRO A 264 4.81 -31.08 11.20
CA PRO A 264 3.45 -30.90 10.74
C PRO A 264 2.77 -29.86 11.62
N VAL A 265 2.20 -28.82 11.03
CA VAL A 265 1.31 -27.94 11.79
C VAL A 265 0.14 -28.80 12.25
N GLU A 266 -0.07 -28.87 13.56
CA GLU A 266 -1.17 -29.62 14.13
C GLU A 266 -2.50 -29.12 13.51
N PRO A 267 -3.43 -30.01 13.15
CA PRO A 267 -4.68 -29.60 12.53
C PRO A 267 -5.45 -28.63 13.44
N ALA A 268 -5.86 -27.49 12.89
CA ALA A 268 -6.77 -26.58 13.56
C ALA A 268 -8.21 -27.08 13.39
N THR A 269 -9.11 -26.71 14.31
CA THR A 269 -10.55 -26.94 14.16
C THR A 269 -11.27 -25.61 14.17
N LEU A 270 -12.08 -25.34 13.14
CA LEU A 270 -12.89 -24.14 13.02
C LEU A 270 -14.37 -24.52 13.16
N HIS A 271 -14.98 -24.10 14.26
CA HIS A 271 -16.43 -24.12 14.44
C HIS A 271 -17.04 -22.84 13.86
N VAL A 272 -18.10 -22.98 13.08
CA VAL A 272 -18.88 -21.88 12.50
C VAL A 272 -20.32 -22.02 12.98
N ASP A 273 -20.79 -21.09 13.81
CA ASP A 273 -22.17 -21.10 14.30
C ASP A 273 -23.10 -20.50 13.25
N VAL A 274 -23.71 -21.38 12.44
CA VAL A 274 -24.70 -20.97 11.44
C VAL A 274 -26.10 -20.86 12.03
N ALA A 275 -26.35 -21.45 13.19
CA ALA A 275 -27.65 -21.39 13.86
C ALA A 275 -27.91 -20.02 14.50
N HIS A 276 -26.85 -19.31 14.89
CA HIS A 276 -26.94 -18.01 15.55
C HIS A 276 -26.09 -16.94 14.83
N PRO A 277 -26.56 -16.39 13.69
CA PRO A 277 -25.89 -15.29 13.02
C PRO A 277 -25.68 -14.09 13.95
N GLY A 278 -24.51 -13.44 13.82
CA GLY A 278 -24.08 -12.30 14.60
C GLY A 278 -24.46 -10.96 13.96
N ALA A 279 -23.47 -10.06 13.90
CA ALA A 279 -23.65 -8.69 13.41
C ALA A 279 -24.17 -8.63 11.97
N GLN A 280 -25.01 -7.64 11.66
CA GLN A 280 -25.31 -7.28 10.28
C GLN A 280 -24.09 -6.59 9.67
N ILE A 281 -23.77 -6.93 8.43
CA ILE A 281 -22.69 -6.28 7.69
C ILE A 281 -23.32 -5.13 6.88
N ASN A 282 -22.76 -3.93 7.02
CA ASN A 282 -23.17 -2.79 6.23
C ASN A 282 -23.00 -3.11 4.73
N PRO A 283 -24.02 -2.94 3.87
CA PRO A 283 -23.84 -3.13 2.42
C PRO A 283 -22.73 -2.26 1.81
N ALA A 284 -22.39 -1.15 2.48
CA ALA A 284 -21.29 -0.27 2.11
C ALA A 284 -20.00 -0.54 2.89
N PHE A 285 -19.85 -1.70 3.54
CA PHE A 285 -18.70 -1.97 4.41
C PHE A 285 -17.35 -1.73 3.70
N HIS A 286 -17.19 -2.20 2.47
CA HIS A 286 -15.98 -2.00 1.68
C HIS A 286 -16.13 -0.80 0.74
N GLY A 287 -15.22 0.17 0.78
CA GLY A 287 -15.22 1.32 -0.14
C GLY A 287 -13.85 1.71 -0.65
N LEU A 288 -13.84 2.85 -1.34
CA LEU A 288 -12.66 3.50 -1.90
C LEU A 288 -12.37 4.81 -1.15
N MET A 289 -11.09 5.14 -1.01
CA MET A 289 -10.61 6.45 -0.59
C MET A 289 -9.83 7.04 -1.77
N ILE A 290 -10.12 8.30 -2.11
CA ILE A 290 -9.41 9.01 -3.17
C ILE A 290 -9.00 10.41 -2.71
N GLU A 291 -7.79 10.79 -3.10
CA GLU A 291 -7.26 12.15 -3.05
C GLU A 291 -6.27 12.37 -4.20
N GLU A 292 -5.90 13.62 -4.51
CA GLU A 292 -4.89 13.92 -5.53
C GLU A 292 -3.46 13.69 -5.00
N ILE A 293 -3.05 12.43 -4.99
CA ILE A 293 -1.71 11.94 -4.63
C ILE A 293 -1.19 10.98 -5.70
N ASN A 294 0.10 10.96 -5.98
CA ASN A 294 0.75 10.10 -6.98
C ASN A 294 0.14 10.22 -8.40
N HIS A 295 -0.35 11.41 -8.75
CA HIS A 295 -1.13 11.66 -9.97
C HIS A 295 -2.45 10.88 -10.04
N ALA A 296 -3.05 10.52 -8.90
CA ALA A 296 -4.25 9.68 -8.84
C ALA A 296 -5.45 10.21 -9.64
N LEU A 297 -5.66 11.54 -9.70
CA LEU A 297 -6.65 12.13 -10.60
C LEU A 297 -5.95 12.65 -11.85
N ASP A 298 -5.19 13.74 -11.74
CA ASP A 298 -4.50 14.42 -12.83
C ASP A 298 -3.32 13.60 -13.35
N GLY A 299 -3.49 13.00 -14.54
CA GLY A 299 -2.55 12.04 -15.12
C GLY A 299 -2.84 10.59 -14.79
N GLY A 300 -3.89 10.34 -14.00
CA GLY A 300 -4.34 9.03 -13.57
C GLY A 300 -5.80 8.80 -13.97
N LEU A 301 -6.71 8.88 -12.98
CA LEU A 301 -8.12 8.58 -13.17
C LEU A 301 -8.83 9.58 -14.09
N TYR A 302 -8.48 10.87 -14.01
CA TYR A 302 -9.07 11.89 -14.87
C TYR A 302 -8.57 11.71 -16.31
N GLY A 303 -9.49 11.70 -17.29
CA GLY A 303 -9.16 11.34 -18.67
C GLY A 303 -8.36 12.37 -19.48
N GLU A 304 -8.02 13.52 -18.90
CA GLU A 304 -7.22 14.55 -19.56
C GLU A 304 -5.79 14.05 -19.82
N LEU A 305 -5.29 14.25 -21.03
CA LEU A 305 -3.94 13.82 -21.43
C LEU A 305 -2.93 14.97 -21.49
N ILE A 306 -3.38 16.22 -21.41
CA ILE A 306 -2.52 17.39 -21.48
C ILE A 306 -2.14 17.86 -20.08
N GLN A 307 -0.86 17.76 -19.75
CA GLN A 307 -0.33 18.27 -18.49
C GLN A 307 -0.17 19.80 -18.56
N ASN A 308 -0.43 20.50 -17.45
CA ASN A 308 -0.32 21.96 -17.37
C ASN A 308 -1.12 22.65 -18.49
N ARG A 309 -2.37 22.22 -18.69
CA ARG A 309 -3.24 22.66 -19.80
C ARG A 309 -3.64 24.14 -19.76
N VAL A 310 -3.52 24.78 -18.60
CA VAL A 310 -3.86 26.21 -18.37
C VAL A 310 -2.65 27.07 -18.03
N PHE A 311 -1.43 26.53 -18.08
CA PHE A 311 -0.17 27.26 -17.98
C PHE A 311 0.09 27.96 -16.63
N GLU A 312 -0.37 27.38 -15.53
CA GLU A 312 -0.24 27.95 -14.18
C GLU A 312 0.73 27.19 -13.26
N ASN A 313 1.32 26.08 -13.70
CA ASN A 313 2.23 25.28 -12.87
C ASN A 313 3.53 26.02 -12.48
N ASP A 314 3.97 27.02 -13.26
CA ASP A 314 5.07 27.91 -12.92
C ASP A 314 4.82 29.29 -13.54
N PRO A 315 5.11 30.40 -12.84
CA PRO A 315 4.82 31.75 -13.34
C PRO A 315 5.72 32.20 -14.51
N ASN A 316 6.83 31.52 -14.77
CA ASN A 316 7.85 31.92 -15.75
C ASN A 316 8.13 30.85 -16.82
N VAL A 317 7.96 29.58 -16.48
CA VAL A 317 8.32 28.45 -17.34
C VAL A 317 7.06 27.73 -17.80
N PRO A 318 6.86 27.50 -19.10
CA PRO A 318 5.76 26.69 -19.58
C PRO A 318 6.07 25.20 -19.36
N VAL A 319 5.94 24.74 -18.10
CA VAL A 319 6.29 23.37 -17.67
C VAL A 319 5.59 22.32 -18.54
N ASN A 320 6.34 21.32 -19.03
CA ASN A 320 5.91 20.26 -19.97
C ASN A 320 5.49 20.72 -21.36
N TRP A 321 5.81 21.97 -21.72
CA TRP A 321 5.63 22.50 -23.06
C TRP A 321 6.97 22.84 -23.70
N SER A 322 7.15 22.46 -24.97
CA SER A 322 8.35 22.74 -25.75
C SER A 322 8.03 23.38 -27.10
N ALA A 323 8.95 24.19 -27.62
CA ALA A 323 8.79 24.80 -28.94
C ALA A 323 9.02 23.77 -30.05
N VAL A 324 8.11 23.71 -31.02
CA VAL A 324 8.28 22.93 -32.25
C VAL A 324 8.88 23.84 -33.32
N GLN A 325 9.98 23.41 -33.94
CA GLN A 325 10.68 24.13 -35.00
C GLN A 325 11.16 23.14 -36.07
N GLU A 326 10.29 22.87 -37.05
CA GLU A 326 10.50 21.84 -38.06
C GLU A 326 10.31 22.40 -39.48
N ASN A 327 10.80 21.68 -40.49
CA ASN A 327 10.69 22.06 -41.91
C ASN A 327 11.23 23.47 -42.23
N GLY A 328 12.30 23.89 -41.56
CA GLY A 328 12.93 25.20 -41.75
C GLY A 328 12.21 26.37 -41.07
N GLY A 329 11.18 26.10 -40.25
CA GLY A 329 10.52 27.10 -39.43
C GLY A 329 11.36 27.51 -38.21
N ALA A 330 11.18 28.75 -37.75
CA ALA A 330 11.84 29.27 -36.56
C ALA A 330 10.86 30.06 -35.68
N GLY A 331 11.00 29.91 -34.36
CA GLY A 331 10.14 30.57 -33.39
C GLY A 331 10.46 30.23 -31.95
N SER A 332 9.60 30.68 -31.03
CA SER A 332 9.74 30.45 -29.59
C SER A 332 8.39 30.37 -28.89
N ILE A 333 8.40 29.82 -27.67
CA ILE A 333 7.26 29.85 -26.75
C ILE A 333 7.58 30.64 -25.48
N ALA A 334 6.59 31.29 -24.88
CA ALA A 334 6.70 31.98 -23.60
C ALA A 334 5.32 32.08 -22.92
N LEU A 335 5.29 32.23 -21.60
CA LEU A 335 4.07 32.59 -20.87
C LEU A 335 3.74 34.08 -21.06
N ASP A 336 2.45 34.41 -21.18
CA ASP A 336 1.95 35.76 -21.36
C ASP A 336 0.67 36.00 -20.55
N SER A 337 0.82 36.58 -19.36
CA SER A 337 -0.27 36.98 -18.47
C SER A 337 -0.94 38.30 -18.87
N THR A 338 -0.45 38.97 -19.91
CA THR A 338 -1.10 40.20 -20.44
C THR A 338 -2.22 39.89 -21.42
N GLN A 339 -2.35 38.62 -21.83
CA GLN A 339 -3.36 38.14 -22.78
C GLN A 339 -4.21 37.01 -22.16
N PRO A 340 -4.95 37.26 -21.06
CA PRO A 340 -5.85 36.25 -20.49
C PRO A 340 -7.06 35.98 -21.39
N VAL A 341 -7.75 34.86 -21.19
CA VAL A 341 -9.05 34.61 -21.84
C VAL A 341 -10.13 35.38 -21.06
N SER A 342 -10.63 36.46 -21.64
CA SER A 342 -11.56 37.38 -20.95
C SER A 342 -12.85 36.68 -20.50
N GLY A 343 -13.29 36.95 -19.27
CA GLY A 343 -14.52 36.39 -18.70
C GLY A 343 -14.39 34.96 -18.18
N THR A 344 -13.17 34.46 -18.00
CA THR A 344 -12.85 33.12 -17.50
C THR A 344 -11.85 33.20 -16.34
N ALA A 345 -11.55 32.06 -15.71
CA ALA A 345 -10.51 31.94 -14.70
C ALA A 345 -9.09 31.78 -15.30
N LEU A 346 -8.97 31.79 -16.64
CA LEU A 346 -7.72 31.49 -17.35
C LEU A 346 -6.85 32.74 -17.50
N MET A 347 -5.90 32.91 -16.58
CA MET A 347 -5.14 34.15 -16.43
C MET A 347 -3.82 34.19 -17.21
N THR A 348 -3.24 33.04 -17.53
CA THR A 348 -1.94 32.93 -18.21
C THR A 348 -2.10 32.19 -19.52
N SER A 349 -1.61 32.74 -20.63
CA SER A 349 -1.66 32.11 -21.95
C SER A 349 -0.27 31.70 -22.44
N LEU A 350 -0.20 30.64 -23.25
CA LEU A 350 1.04 30.27 -23.95
C LEU A 350 1.14 31.03 -25.27
N LYS A 351 2.13 31.92 -25.35
CA LYS A 351 2.45 32.67 -26.56
C LYS A 351 3.45 31.90 -27.41
N VAL A 352 3.12 31.68 -28.68
CA VAL A 352 4.00 31.13 -29.71
C VAL A 352 4.35 32.24 -30.71
N SER A 353 5.63 32.58 -30.82
CA SER A 353 6.13 33.61 -31.74
C SER A 353 6.81 32.95 -32.93
N ILE A 354 6.27 33.14 -34.14
CA ILE A 354 6.75 32.49 -35.37
C ILE A 354 7.45 33.54 -36.23
N THR A 355 8.78 33.45 -36.31
CA THR A 355 9.63 34.43 -37.01
C THR A 355 10.00 33.99 -38.42
N GLN A 356 9.94 32.69 -38.71
CA GLN A 356 10.17 32.12 -40.04
C GLN A 356 9.12 31.04 -40.34
N ALA A 357 8.53 31.11 -41.54
CA ALA A 357 7.54 30.15 -42.01
C ALA A 357 8.14 28.72 -42.10
N GLY A 358 7.30 27.73 -41.84
CA GLY A 358 7.65 26.33 -41.58
C GLY A 358 6.75 25.76 -40.49
N LYS A 359 6.94 24.51 -40.05
CA LYS A 359 6.12 23.94 -38.97
C LYS A 359 6.63 24.48 -37.63
N VAL A 360 5.94 25.49 -37.09
CA VAL A 360 6.30 26.12 -35.81
C VAL A 360 5.11 26.09 -34.86
N GLY A 361 5.34 25.73 -33.60
CA GLY A 361 4.25 25.48 -32.67
C GLY A 361 4.71 25.22 -31.24
N ALA A 362 3.80 24.61 -30.47
CA ALA A 362 4.06 24.12 -29.13
C ALA A 362 3.70 22.63 -29.06
N ALA A 363 4.54 21.86 -28.38
CA ALA A 363 4.30 20.46 -28.05
C ALA A 363 4.11 20.30 -26.54
N ASN A 364 3.19 19.42 -26.13
CA ASN A 364 3.01 18.98 -24.75
C ASN A 364 3.40 17.51 -24.62
N ASP A 365 4.15 17.19 -23.57
CA ASP A 365 4.67 15.84 -23.34
C ASP A 365 3.61 14.88 -22.76
N GLY A 366 2.46 15.39 -22.33
CA GLY A 366 1.45 14.64 -21.57
C GLY A 366 1.97 14.19 -20.20
N TYR A 367 1.25 13.27 -19.57
CA TYR A 367 1.65 12.68 -18.28
C TYR A 367 2.61 11.51 -18.51
N TRP A 368 3.90 11.80 -18.67
CA TRP A 368 4.96 10.87 -19.12
C TRP A 368 4.66 10.20 -20.46
N GLY A 369 3.99 10.95 -21.34
CA GLY A 369 3.56 10.47 -22.64
C GLY A 369 2.08 10.63 -22.89
N ILE A 370 1.70 10.59 -24.16
CA ILE A 370 0.30 10.52 -24.58
C ILE A 370 0.02 9.10 -25.10
N PRO A 371 -0.95 8.38 -24.53
CA PRO A 371 -1.24 7.02 -24.94
C PRO A 371 -1.96 6.98 -26.28
N VAL A 372 -1.27 6.51 -27.32
CA VAL A 372 -1.89 6.18 -28.62
C VAL A 372 -2.31 4.72 -28.64
N LYS A 373 -3.55 4.46 -29.04
CA LYS A 373 -4.13 3.12 -29.23
C LYS A 373 -4.62 2.98 -30.69
N PRO A 374 -4.67 1.76 -31.26
CA PRO A 374 -5.17 1.57 -32.62
C PRO A 374 -6.64 1.98 -32.75
N ASN A 375 -7.01 2.56 -33.90
CA ASN A 375 -8.39 2.90 -34.26
C ASN A 375 -9.14 3.69 -33.18
N THR A 376 -8.45 4.65 -32.55
CA THR A 376 -8.96 5.41 -31.41
C THR A 376 -9.17 6.87 -31.82
N SER A 377 -10.31 7.43 -31.41
CA SER A 377 -10.62 8.84 -31.59
C SER A 377 -10.33 9.62 -30.32
N TYR A 378 -9.62 10.74 -30.47
CA TYR A 378 -9.28 11.68 -29.42
C TYR A 378 -9.92 13.02 -29.72
N ASN A 379 -10.52 13.65 -28.71
CA ASN A 379 -11.12 14.96 -28.86
C ASN A 379 -10.16 16.02 -28.32
N ALA A 380 -9.62 16.83 -29.22
CA ALA A 380 -8.77 17.96 -28.87
C ALA A 380 -9.61 19.25 -28.82
N SER A 381 -9.35 20.10 -27.83
CA SER A 381 -9.91 21.44 -27.77
C SER A 381 -8.91 22.44 -27.17
N PHE A 382 -9.04 23.71 -27.52
CA PHE A 382 -8.24 24.79 -26.96
C PHE A 382 -8.87 26.15 -27.27
N TYR A 383 -8.65 27.13 -26.40
CA TYR A 383 -8.80 28.53 -26.77
C TYR A 383 -7.59 28.97 -27.58
N ALA A 384 -7.85 29.70 -28.66
CA ALA A 384 -6.79 30.35 -29.44
C ALA A 384 -7.18 31.74 -29.91
N LYS A 385 -6.17 32.60 -30.03
CA LYS A 385 -6.21 33.82 -30.83
C LYS A 385 -4.87 34.05 -31.53
N ALA A 386 -4.86 34.82 -32.62
CA ALA A 386 -3.65 35.07 -33.39
C ALA A 386 -3.53 36.52 -33.87
N SER A 387 -2.29 36.95 -34.12
CA SER A 387 -1.96 38.24 -34.72
C SER A 387 -0.95 38.05 -35.85
N GLY A 388 -1.26 38.63 -37.01
CA GLY A 388 -0.37 38.58 -38.19
C GLY A 388 -0.20 37.19 -38.80
N MET A 389 -1.06 36.22 -38.47
CA MET A 389 -1.03 34.84 -39.00
C MET A 389 -2.13 34.61 -40.02
N THR A 390 -1.92 33.67 -40.95
CA THR A 390 -2.90 33.23 -41.95
C THR A 390 -2.86 31.71 -42.12
N GLY A 391 -3.92 31.09 -42.63
CA GLY A 391 -3.98 29.64 -42.83
C GLY A 391 -4.38 28.86 -41.57
N PRO A 392 -4.54 27.53 -41.67
CA PRO A 392 -5.04 26.70 -40.58
C PRO A 392 -3.97 26.44 -39.51
N LEU A 393 -4.40 26.01 -38.31
CA LEU A 393 -3.50 25.32 -37.37
C LEU A 393 -3.57 23.81 -37.62
N ASN A 394 -2.43 23.14 -37.56
CA ASN A 394 -2.34 21.69 -37.51
C ASN A 394 -2.32 21.25 -36.05
N VAL A 395 -3.11 20.22 -35.74
CA VAL A 395 -3.20 19.59 -34.43
C VAL A 395 -2.86 18.12 -34.61
N SER A 396 -1.89 17.59 -33.88
CA SER A 396 -1.38 16.23 -34.07
C SER A 396 -0.95 15.54 -32.78
N ILE A 397 -0.95 14.21 -32.81
CA ILE A 397 -0.23 13.35 -31.87
C ILE A 397 0.95 12.76 -32.63
N GLU A 398 2.16 12.97 -32.14
CA GLU A 398 3.41 12.65 -32.83
C GLU A 398 4.34 11.85 -31.92
N SER A 399 5.29 11.10 -32.48
CA SER A 399 6.42 10.60 -31.68
C SER A 399 7.19 11.76 -31.04
N ILE A 400 7.87 11.51 -29.92
CA ILE A 400 8.64 12.55 -29.20
C ILE A 400 9.63 13.29 -30.12
N ASP A 401 10.24 12.57 -31.07
CA ASP A 401 11.18 13.11 -32.05
C ASP A 401 10.52 13.74 -33.30
N GLY A 402 9.19 13.74 -33.39
CA GLY A 402 8.43 14.26 -34.53
C GLY A 402 8.49 13.41 -35.80
N SER A 403 9.16 12.25 -35.79
CA SER A 403 9.36 11.42 -36.98
C SER A 403 8.11 10.65 -37.43
N VAL A 404 7.16 10.40 -36.52
CA VAL A 404 5.91 9.69 -36.78
C VAL A 404 4.72 10.54 -36.36
N VAL A 405 3.74 10.69 -37.25
CA VAL A 405 2.44 11.30 -36.94
C VAL A 405 1.41 10.19 -36.79
N TYR A 406 0.89 10.00 -35.58
CA TYR A 406 -0.08 8.94 -35.26
C TYR A 406 -1.50 9.35 -35.62
N ALA A 407 -1.84 10.62 -35.39
CA ALA A 407 -3.12 11.22 -35.74
C ALA A 407 -2.91 12.72 -35.98
N GLN A 408 -3.65 13.29 -36.93
CA GLN A 408 -3.63 14.73 -37.18
C GLN A 408 -4.95 15.23 -37.76
N ALA A 409 -5.23 16.51 -37.52
CA ALA A 409 -6.30 17.25 -38.14
C ALA A 409 -5.96 18.74 -38.23
N GLN A 410 -6.83 19.51 -38.87
CA GLN A 410 -6.69 20.96 -38.98
C GLN A 410 -7.88 21.67 -38.37
N VAL A 411 -7.61 22.80 -37.70
CA VAL A 411 -8.64 23.79 -37.39
C VAL A 411 -8.50 25.00 -38.33
N PRO A 412 -9.61 25.68 -38.66
CA PRO A 412 -9.57 26.88 -39.51
C PRO A 412 -8.64 27.97 -38.97
N THR A 413 -8.39 28.98 -39.79
CA THR A 413 -7.61 30.15 -39.38
C THR A 413 -8.15 30.78 -38.11
N VAL A 414 -7.26 31.01 -37.16
CA VAL A 414 -7.57 31.59 -35.86
C VAL A 414 -7.83 33.09 -35.99
N THR A 415 -8.85 33.56 -35.27
CA THR A 415 -9.26 34.96 -35.18
C THR A 415 -8.31 35.82 -34.33
N THR A 416 -8.48 37.14 -34.39
CA THR A 416 -7.79 38.08 -33.48
C THR A 416 -8.37 38.05 -32.06
N ASP A 417 -9.63 37.65 -31.93
CA ASP A 417 -10.30 37.46 -30.65
C ASP A 417 -10.15 36.02 -30.16
N TRP A 418 -10.26 35.81 -28.84
CA TRP A 418 -10.28 34.48 -28.25
C TRP A 418 -11.51 33.70 -28.69
N VAL A 419 -11.26 32.53 -29.29
CA VAL A 419 -12.29 31.57 -29.68
C VAL A 419 -11.87 30.18 -29.22
N GLN A 420 -12.83 29.37 -28.79
CA GLN A 420 -12.60 27.96 -28.51
C GLN A 420 -12.71 27.15 -29.81
N TYR A 421 -11.68 26.36 -30.09
CA TYR A 421 -11.63 25.44 -31.22
C TYR A 421 -11.71 24.01 -30.71
N SER A 422 -12.27 23.11 -31.52
CA SER A 422 -12.31 21.68 -31.22
C SER A 422 -12.14 20.87 -32.50
N VAL A 423 -11.44 19.75 -32.40
CA VAL A 423 -11.17 18.85 -33.52
C VAL A 423 -10.98 17.42 -33.02
N THR A 424 -11.44 16.45 -33.80
CA THR A 424 -11.20 15.03 -33.52
C THR A 424 -9.96 14.55 -34.25
N LEU A 425 -9.04 13.92 -33.51
CA LEU A 425 -7.89 13.21 -34.04
C LEU A 425 -8.20 11.72 -34.04
N ALA A 426 -7.93 11.01 -35.14
CA ALA A 426 -8.17 9.58 -35.22
C ALA A 426 -6.88 8.85 -35.60
N THR A 427 -6.53 7.82 -34.83
CA THR A 427 -5.45 6.90 -35.20
C THR A 427 -5.96 5.83 -36.17
N GLY A 428 -5.08 5.34 -37.04
CA GLY A 428 -5.32 4.13 -37.82
C GLY A 428 -4.96 2.87 -37.04
N ALA A 429 -4.63 1.79 -37.75
CA ALA A 429 -4.08 0.57 -37.17
C ALA A 429 -2.60 0.74 -36.77
N VAL A 430 -2.36 1.57 -35.75
CA VAL A 430 -1.02 1.84 -35.18
C VAL A 430 -0.72 0.89 -34.02
N ALA A 431 0.56 0.59 -33.79
CA ALA A 431 0.98 -0.07 -32.56
C ALA A 431 0.72 0.88 -31.37
N PRO A 432 0.27 0.37 -30.21
CA PRO A 432 0.18 1.19 -29.00
C PRO A 432 1.53 1.81 -28.64
N SER A 433 1.53 3.06 -28.20
CA SER A 433 2.73 3.78 -27.79
C SER A 433 2.39 4.88 -26.79
N GLU A 434 3.27 5.13 -25.84
CA GLU A 434 3.25 6.28 -24.94
C GLU A 434 4.42 7.23 -25.21
N ASN A 435 5.38 6.85 -26.07
CA ASN A 435 6.49 7.70 -26.50
C ASN A 435 6.02 8.73 -27.54
N THR A 436 5.02 9.53 -27.16
CA THR A 436 4.34 10.48 -28.03
C THR A 436 4.08 11.80 -27.30
N ARG A 437 3.85 12.85 -28.09
CA ARG A 437 3.58 14.23 -27.66
C ARG A 437 2.39 14.79 -28.44
N PHE A 438 1.67 15.74 -27.86
CA PHE A 438 0.62 16.50 -28.56
C PHE A 438 1.18 17.78 -29.12
N VAL A 439 0.83 18.15 -30.35
CA VAL A 439 1.38 19.32 -31.03
C VAL A 439 0.27 20.19 -31.60
N VAL A 440 0.36 21.50 -31.34
CA VAL A 440 -0.39 22.54 -32.07
C VAL A 440 0.62 23.40 -32.82
N SER A 441 0.50 23.47 -34.15
CA SER A 441 1.47 24.18 -35.00
C SER A 441 0.81 24.97 -36.12
N ALA A 442 1.51 25.98 -36.62
CA ALA A 442 1.12 26.77 -37.77
C ALA A 442 2.25 26.81 -38.82
N GLY A 443 1.88 27.12 -40.07
CA GLY A 443 2.81 27.19 -41.20
C GLY A 443 3.35 28.59 -41.52
N THR A 444 2.69 29.64 -41.03
CA THR A 444 2.99 31.04 -41.39
C THR A 444 3.54 31.83 -40.22
N THR A 445 4.31 32.89 -40.50
CA THR A 445 4.78 33.85 -39.51
C THR A 445 3.64 34.54 -38.77
N GLY A 446 3.91 35.03 -37.55
CA GLY A 446 2.98 35.79 -36.72
C GLY A 446 3.05 35.35 -35.27
N THR A 447 2.02 35.65 -34.48
CA THR A 447 1.94 35.28 -33.06
C THR A 447 0.62 34.57 -32.77
N LEU A 448 0.71 33.42 -32.10
CA LEU A 448 -0.42 32.61 -31.63
C LEU A 448 -0.43 32.64 -30.10
N TRP A 449 -1.61 32.72 -29.50
CA TRP A 449 -1.81 32.46 -28.08
C TRP A 449 -2.74 31.27 -27.90
N LEU A 450 -2.39 30.38 -26.97
CA LEU A 450 -3.17 29.19 -26.60
C LEU A 450 -3.57 29.27 -25.12
N ASN A 451 -4.75 28.73 -24.79
CA ASN A 451 -5.22 28.51 -23.43
C ASN A 451 -6.11 27.26 -23.34
N GLN A 452 -6.20 26.66 -22.15
CA GLN A 452 -7.01 25.48 -21.83
C GLN A 452 -6.92 24.40 -22.92
N VAL A 453 -5.69 23.97 -23.21
CA VAL A 453 -5.43 22.96 -24.24
C VAL A 453 -5.76 21.58 -23.68
N SER A 454 -6.70 20.88 -24.28
CA SER A 454 -7.23 19.62 -23.76
C SER A 454 -7.23 18.55 -24.83
N LEU A 455 -6.94 17.30 -24.43
CA LEU A 455 -7.01 16.12 -25.27
C LEU A 455 -7.59 14.97 -24.46
N PHE A 456 -8.79 14.51 -24.84
CA PHE A 456 -9.42 13.35 -24.21
C PHE A 456 -9.44 12.14 -25.14
N PRO A 457 -9.07 10.94 -24.66
CA PRO A 457 -9.40 9.68 -25.31
C PRO A 457 -10.87 9.32 -25.00
N PRO A 458 -11.37 8.15 -25.46
CA PRO A 458 -12.65 7.63 -24.99
C PRO A 458 -12.61 7.41 -23.46
N THR A 459 -13.65 7.87 -22.77
CA THR A 459 -13.79 7.80 -21.32
C THR A 459 -14.76 6.69 -20.91
N TYR A 460 -14.69 6.29 -19.63
CA TYR A 460 -15.62 5.31 -19.06
C TYR A 460 -17.06 5.81 -19.19
N ASN A 461 -17.96 4.92 -19.63
CA ASN A 461 -19.35 5.23 -19.97
C ASN A 461 -19.54 6.42 -20.95
N GLN A 462 -18.50 6.82 -21.70
CA GLN A 462 -18.53 7.97 -22.61
C GLN A 462 -18.93 9.30 -21.92
N ARG A 463 -18.65 9.43 -20.60
CA ARG A 463 -18.85 10.67 -19.86
C ARG A 463 -17.95 11.76 -20.45
N ALA A 464 -18.52 12.90 -20.83
CA ALA A 464 -17.71 14.08 -21.16
C ALA A 464 -16.92 14.50 -19.92
N ASN A 465 -15.68 14.98 -20.08
CA ASN A 465 -14.81 15.30 -18.95
C ASN A 465 -14.58 14.11 -17.98
N GLY A 466 -14.76 12.88 -18.48
CA GLY A 466 -14.87 11.68 -17.65
C GLY A 466 -13.56 10.97 -17.35
N ASN A 467 -13.70 9.79 -16.76
CA ASN A 467 -12.59 9.02 -16.22
C ASN A 467 -11.96 8.05 -17.24
N ARG A 468 -10.68 7.74 -17.00
CA ARG A 468 -9.88 6.75 -17.73
C ARG A 468 -10.45 5.34 -17.56
N VAL A 469 -10.62 4.64 -18.69
CA VAL A 469 -11.41 3.39 -18.77
C VAL A 469 -10.79 2.22 -17.99
N ASP A 470 -9.49 1.98 -18.12
CA ASP A 470 -8.80 0.83 -17.52
C ASP A 470 -8.75 0.91 -15.98
N LEU A 471 -8.50 2.09 -15.42
CA LEU A 471 -8.57 2.33 -13.98
C LEU A 471 -9.99 2.17 -13.44
N MET A 472 -10.98 2.71 -14.15
CA MET A 472 -12.41 2.50 -13.81
C MET A 472 -12.81 1.02 -13.84
N GLN A 473 -12.25 0.23 -14.76
CA GLN A 473 -12.51 -1.22 -14.83
C GLN A 473 -11.95 -1.98 -13.62
N LEU A 474 -10.75 -1.63 -13.14
CA LEU A 474 -10.21 -2.19 -11.90
C LEU A 474 -11.11 -1.83 -10.70
N MET A 475 -11.52 -0.57 -10.58
CA MET A 475 -12.41 -0.15 -9.50
C MET A 475 -13.80 -0.80 -9.57
N ALA A 476 -14.36 -0.95 -10.76
CA ALA A 476 -15.60 -1.71 -10.98
C ALA A 476 -15.44 -3.17 -10.55
N GLY A 477 -14.26 -3.75 -10.78
CA GLY A 477 -13.89 -5.09 -10.33
C GLY A 477 -13.94 -5.25 -8.81
N LEU A 478 -13.61 -4.22 -8.04
CA LEU A 478 -13.70 -4.27 -6.57
C LEU A 478 -15.14 -4.37 -6.07
N LYS A 479 -16.14 -3.84 -6.79
CA LYS A 479 -17.53 -3.64 -6.35
C LYS A 479 -17.68 -2.84 -5.04
N PRO A 480 -17.03 -1.66 -4.94
CA PRO A 480 -17.10 -0.82 -3.74
C PRO A 480 -18.53 -0.36 -3.44
N GLY A 481 -18.83 -0.13 -2.15
CA GLY A 481 -20.12 0.39 -1.70
C GLY A 481 -20.13 1.89 -1.42
N PHE A 482 -18.98 2.53 -1.26
CA PHE A 482 -18.84 3.99 -1.14
C PHE A 482 -17.53 4.52 -1.72
N LEU A 483 -17.50 5.83 -1.95
CA LEU A 483 -16.31 6.62 -2.28
C LEU A 483 -16.13 7.74 -1.24
N ARG A 484 -15.03 7.73 -0.47
CA ARG A 484 -14.55 8.85 0.36
C ARG A 484 -13.76 9.82 -0.52
N PHE A 485 -14.22 11.07 -0.61
CA PHE A 485 -13.61 12.14 -1.41
C PHE A 485 -13.91 13.52 -0.79
N PRO A 486 -13.22 14.61 -1.19
CA PRO A 486 -12.00 14.65 -2.03
C PRO A 486 -10.77 14.12 -1.28
N GLY A 487 -10.95 13.74 -0.02
CA GLY A 487 -10.09 12.84 0.74
C GLY A 487 -8.72 13.39 1.11
N GLY A 488 -8.30 12.94 2.29
CA GLY A 488 -6.96 13.12 2.82
C GLY A 488 -6.50 14.57 2.87
N ASN A 489 -5.19 14.71 2.74
CA ASN A 489 -4.51 15.99 2.80
C ASN A 489 -4.96 16.95 1.68
N TYR A 490 -5.38 16.41 0.52
CA TYR A 490 -5.89 17.22 -0.59
C TYR A 490 -7.11 18.07 -0.20
N LEU A 491 -7.97 17.59 0.72
CA LEU A 491 -9.06 18.39 1.28
C LEU A 491 -8.55 19.63 2.01
N GLU A 492 -7.54 19.44 2.86
CA GLU A 492 -7.03 20.44 3.80
C GLU A 492 -6.16 21.51 3.12
N GLY A 493 -5.38 21.08 2.12
CA GLY A 493 -4.36 21.90 1.48
C GLY A 493 -3.23 22.29 2.44
N GLN A 494 -2.14 22.82 1.88
CA GLN A 494 -1.02 23.30 2.71
C GLN A 494 -1.41 24.53 3.55
N THR A 495 -2.18 25.44 2.95
CA THR A 495 -2.73 26.65 3.59
C THR A 495 -4.24 26.75 3.33
N ILE A 496 -4.97 27.59 4.07
CA ILE A 496 -6.42 27.77 3.90
C ILE A 496 -6.77 28.22 2.46
N ALA A 497 -5.87 28.97 1.83
CA ALA A 497 -6.03 29.44 0.45
C ALA A 497 -5.88 28.32 -0.60
N GLN A 498 -5.19 27.23 -0.23
CA GLN A 498 -4.89 26.06 -1.07
C GLN A 498 -5.74 24.83 -0.71
N ARG A 499 -6.69 24.95 0.22
CA ARG A 499 -7.66 23.88 0.50
C ARG A 499 -8.46 23.50 -0.76
N PHE A 500 -9.06 22.32 -0.74
CA PHE A 500 -10.08 21.96 -1.73
C PHE A 500 -11.31 22.87 -1.57
N ASP A 501 -11.55 23.73 -2.56
CA ASP A 501 -12.69 24.65 -2.61
C ASP A 501 -13.68 24.16 -3.66
N TRP A 502 -14.64 23.33 -3.22
CA TRP A 502 -15.57 22.63 -4.12
C TRP A 502 -16.29 23.57 -5.11
N THR A 503 -16.54 24.83 -4.73
CA THR A 503 -17.21 25.81 -5.58
C THR A 503 -16.39 26.20 -6.81
N LYS A 504 -15.07 26.02 -6.76
CA LYS A 504 -14.13 26.24 -7.87
C LYS A 504 -13.93 25.00 -8.73
N THR A 505 -14.54 23.88 -8.35
CA THR A 505 -14.44 22.58 -9.05
C THR A 505 -15.70 22.23 -9.84
N ILE A 506 -16.73 23.07 -9.82
CA ILE A 506 -18.00 22.86 -10.54
C ILE A 506 -18.15 23.84 -11.70
N GLY A 507 -19.15 23.59 -12.55
CA GLY A 507 -19.40 24.42 -13.73
C GLY A 507 -18.36 24.22 -14.84
N PRO A 508 -18.31 25.14 -15.82
CA PRO A 508 -17.43 25.02 -16.98
C PRO A 508 -15.95 24.99 -16.60
N ILE A 509 -15.15 24.14 -17.24
CA ILE A 509 -13.70 24.01 -17.01
C ILE A 509 -12.96 25.35 -17.12
N SER A 510 -13.39 26.25 -18.02
CA SER A 510 -12.79 27.58 -18.16
C SER A 510 -12.93 28.46 -16.91
N GLN A 511 -13.82 28.11 -15.98
CA GLN A 511 -14.03 28.81 -14.71
C GLN A 511 -13.33 28.14 -13.53
N ARG A 512 -12.65 27.00 -13.76
CA ARG A 512 -11.92 26.25 -12.73
C ARG A 512 -10.45 26.66 -12.77
N PRO A 513 -9.93 27.38 -11.75
CA PRO A 513 -8.56 27.85 -11.74
C PRO A 513 -7.53 26.77 -11.40
N GLY A 514 -7.95 25.63 -10.83
CA GLY A 514 -7.03 24.69 -10.19
C GLY A 514 -6.41 25.25 -8.91
N HIS A 515 -5.64 24.42 -8.21
CA HIS A 515 -4.90 24.83 -7.02
C HIS A 515 -3.66 23.95 -6.78
N GLU A 516 -2.76 24.43 -5.90
CA GLU A 516 -1.60 23.64 -5.49
C GLU A 516 -2.03 22.51 -4.56
N SER A 517 -1.80 21.26 -4.97
CA SER A 517 -1.98 20.10 -4.11
C SER A 517 -0.86 20.06 -3.05
N PRO A 518 -1.15 19.61 -1.81
CA PRO A 518 -0.11 19.42 -0.79
C PRO A 518 0.93 18.34 -1.16
N TRP A 519 0.72 17.62 -2.27
CA TRP A 519 1.63 16.58 -2.76
C TRP A 519 2.68 17.09 -3.77
N GLY A 520 2.90 18.40 -3.82
CA GLY A 520 4.05 19.00 -4.52
C GLY A 520 3.86 19.18 -6.03
N TYR A 521 2.62 19.17 -6.50
CA TYR A 521 2.23 19.55 -7.85
C TYR A 521 0.87 20.25 -7.86
N ARG A 522 0.58 20.98 -8.94
CA ARG A 522 -0.70 21.66 -9.15
C ARG A 522 -1.75 20.69 -9.68
N SER A 523 -2.94 20.70 -9.07
CA SER A 523 -4.13 20.06 -9.62
C SER A 523 -4.90 21.05 -10.50
N ASP A 524 -5.50 20.55 -11.57
CA ASP A 524 -6.29 21.35 -12.49
C ASP A 524 -7.77 21.49 -12.09
N ASP A 525 -8.22 20.76 -11.06
CA ASP A 525 -9.61 20.67 -10.59
C ASP A 525 -10.62 20.31 -11.69
N GLY A 526 -10.15 19.62 -12.73
CA GLY A 526 -10.92 19.13 -13.85
C GLY A 526 -11.83 17.96 -13.49
N LEU A 527 -11.36 17.09 -12.58
CA LEU A 527 -12.20 16.12 -11.88
C LEU A 527 -12.66 16.75 -10.56
N GLY A 528 -13.83 17.38 -10.59
CA GLY A 528 -14.40 18.11 -9.46
C GLY A 528 -15.59 17.39 -8.82
N LEU A 529 -16.35 18.13 -7.99
CA LEU A 529 -17.45 17.57 -7.21
C LEU A 529 -18.46 16.79 -8.06
N LEU A 530 -18.88 17.31 -9.22
CA LEU A 530 -19.84 16.60 -10.08
C LEU A 530 -19.24 15.31 -10.65
N GLU A 531 -17.98 15.36 -11.09
CA GLU A 531 -17.31 14.18 -11.66
C GLU A 531 -17.11 13.06 -10.61
N PHE A 532 -16.83 13.39 -9.34
CA PHE A 532 -16.82 12.41 -8.24
C PHE A 532 -18.19 11.75 -8.01
N LEU A 533 -19.27 12.53 -8.09
CA LEU A 533 -20.63 12.03 -7.88
C LEU A 533 -21.10 11.15 -9.06
N GLU A 534 -20.78 11.53 -10.30
CA GLU A 534 -21.05 10.71 -11.48
C GLU A 534 -20.24 9.41 -11.48
N TRP A 535 -19.01 9.43 -10.96
CA TRP A 535 -18.25 8.21 -10.71
C TRP A 535 -18.97 7.30 -9.70
N CYS A 536 -19.54 7.86 -8.62
CA CYS A 536 -20.36 7.07 -7.71
C CYS A 536 -21.55 6.39 -8.42
N GLU A 537 -22.25 7.09 -9.32
CA GLU A 537 -23.31 6.48 -10.13
C GLU A 537 -22.79 5.37 -11.04
N ASP A 538 -21.67 5.62 -11.73
CA ASP A 538 -21.08 4.71 -12.71
C ASP A 538 -20.66 3.36 -12.09
N LEU A 539 -20.30 3.35 -10.81
CA LEU A 539 -19.95 2.13 -10.05
C LEU A 539 -21.00 1.73 -9.01
N ASN A 540 -22.15 2.40 -8.97
CA ASN A 540 -23.24 2.16 -8.01
C ASN A 540 -22.77 2.21 -6.54
N MET A 541 -21.96 3.21 -6.22
CA MET A 541 -21.49 3.57 -4.89
C MET A 541 -22.35 4.69 -4.31
N GLN A 542 -22.30 4.86 -2.98
CA GLN A 542 -22.72 6.12 -2.37
C GLN A 542 -21.53 7.05 -2.11
N PRO A 543 -21.70 8.37 -2.19
CA PRO A 543 -20.68 9.30 -1.73
C PRO A 543 -20.55 9.27 -0.20
N LEU A 544 -19.31 9.36 0.28
CA LEU A 544 -18.93 9.78 1.62
C LEU A 544 -18.16 11.09 1.46
N LEU A 545 -18.83 12.19 1.80
CA LEU A 545 -18.31 13.54 1.55
C LEU A 545 -17.44 13.99 2.73
N ALA A 546 -16.17 14.27 2.50
CA ALA A 546 -15.34 15.01 3.45
C ALA A 546 -15.46 16.52 3.19
N VAL A 547 -15.77 17.31 4.22
CA VAL A 547 -15.91 18.77 4.12
C VAL A 547 -14.77 19.48 4.86
N TYR A 548 -14.25 20.54 4.28
CA TYR A 548 -13.15 21.30 4.87
C TYR A 548 -13.56 21.92 6.21
N ALA A 549 -12.82 21.62 7.28
CA ALA A 549 -13.20 21.96 8.65
C ALA A 549 -12.40 23.12 9.27
N GLY A 550 -11.73 23.94 8.46
CA GLY A 550 -11.02 25.13 8.96
C GLY A 550 -9.62 24.86 9.52
N TYR A 551 -8.95 23.79 9.07
CA TYR A 551 -7.56 23.47 9.39
C TYR A 551 -6.81 23.11 8.10
N SER A 552 -5.56 23.56 7.97
CA SER A 552 -4.64 23.24 6.87
C SER A 552 -3.27 22.81 7.40
N LEU A 553 -2.51 22.09 6.57
CA LEU A 553 -1.33 21.31 6.98
C LEU A 553 -0.14 22.14 7.52
N ASP A 554 -0.04 23.43 7.17
CA ASP A 554 0.92 24.36 7.79
C ASP A 554 0.52 24.82 9.21
N GLY A 555 -0.58 24.28 9.75
CA GLY A 555 -1.08 24.61 11.08
C GLY A 555 -2.00 25.84 11.11
N GLU A 556 -2.46 26.33 9.97
CA GLU A 556 -3.46 27.39 9.92
C GLU A 556 -4.80 26.89 10.43
N THR A 557 -5.44 27.64 11.34
CA THR A 557 -6.72 27.27 11.94
C THR A 557 -7.71 28.44 11.92
N VAL A 558 -8.96 28.16 11.58
CA VAL A 558 -10.09 29.10 11.68
C VAL A 558 -11.06 28.63 12.77
N THR A 559 -11.46 29.51 13.68
CA THR A 559 -12.33 29.15 14.82
C THR A 559 -13.41 30.20 15.08
N GLY A 560 -14.37 29.88 15.95
CA GLY A 560 -15.42 30.80 16.36
C GLY A 560 -16.22 31.36 15.19
N SER A 561 -16.58 32.64 15.24
CA SER A 561 -17.38 33.30 14.18
C SER A 561 -16.70 33.35 12.82
N ALA A 562 -15.36 33.30 12.76
CA ALA A 562 -14.61 33.27 11.51
C ALA A 562 -14.78 31.93 10.77
N LEU A 563 -15.20 30.86 11.47
CA LEU A 563 -15.46 29.54 10.89
C LEU A 563 -16.81 29.49 10.16
N GLN A 564 -17.74 30.41 10.48
CA GLN A 564 -19.11 30.38 9.98
C GLN A 564 -19.24 30.32 8.44
N PRO A 565 -18.40 31.03 7.64
CA PRO A 565 -18.42 30.89 6.18
C PRO A 565 -18.14 29.46 5.72
N TYR A 566 -17.17 28.77 6.33
CA TYR A 566 -16.82 27.39 5.98
C TYR A 566 -17.91 26.39 6.41
N VAL A 567 -18.57 26.64 7.55
CA VAL A 567 -19.76 25.86 7.95
C VAL A 567 -20.88 26.03 6.92
N GLN A 568 -21.11 27.25 6.45
CA GLN A 568 -22.12 27.51 5.42
C GLN A 568 -21.75 26.86 4.08
N ASP A 569 -20.46 26.87 3.72
CA ASP A 569 -19.96 26.22 2.51
C ASP A 569 -20.18 24.70 2.55
N ALA A 570 -19.99 24.05 3.69
CA ALA A 570 -20.32 22.62 3.83
C ALA A 570 -21.84 22.36 3.70
N LEU A 571 -22.70 23.22 4.27
CA LEU A 571 -24.15 23.09 4.09
C LEU A 571 -24.59 23.29 2.63
N ASN A 572 -23.91 24.20 1.94
CA ASN A 572 -24.11 24.48 0.52
C ASN A 572 -23.65 23.30 -0.34
N GLU A 573 -22.52 22.68 -0.02
CA GLU A 573 -21.99 21.49 -0.69
C GLU A 573 -22.96 20.32 -0.54
N ILE A 574 -23.46 20.07 0.68
CA ILE A 574 -24.50 19.06 0.92
C ILE A 574 -25.78 19.39 0.14
N GLN A 575 -26.15 20.66 0.01
CA GLN A 575 -27.31 21.07 -0.79
C GLN A 575 -27.08 20.88 -2.29
N TYR A 576 -25.85 21.07 -2.79
CA TYR A 576 -25.49 20.77 -4.18
C TYR A 576 -25.72 19.30 -4.48
N ILE A 577 -25.33 18.40 -3.57
CA ILE A 577 -25.49 16.95 -3.72
C ILE A 577 -26.96 16.52 -3.61
N THR A 578 -27.65 16.97 -2.55
CA THR A 578 -28.94 16.38 -2.12
C THR A 578 -30.17 17.23 -2.46
N GLY A 579 -29.97 18.51 -2.76
CA GLY A 579 -31.04 19.49 -2.95
C GLY A 579 -31.84 19.26 -4.22
N SER A 580 -33.12 19.62 -4.19
CA SER A 580 -33.94 19.68 -5.40
C SER A 580 -33.56 20.89 -6.27
N THR A 581 -33.99 20.88 -7.52
CA THR A 581 -33.73 21.98 -8.46
C THR A 581 -34.38 23.33 -8.09
N SER A 582 -35.22 23.37 -7.04
CA SER A 582 -35.77 24.62 -6.49
C SER A 582 -34.88 25.26 -5.42
N THR A 583 -33.82 24.58 -4.98
CA THR A 583 -32.82 25.12 -4.05
C THR A 583 -31.68 25.76 -4.84
N PRO A 584 -30.99 26.78 -4.31
CA PRO A 584 -29.90 27.45 -5.02
C PRO A 584 -28.84 26.48 -5.56
N TRP A 585 -28.35 25.57 -4.72
CA TRP A 585 -27.28 24.66 -5.12
C TRP A 585 -27.77 23.43 -5.87
N GLY A 586 -29.01 22.96 -5.63
CA GLY A 586 -29.61 21.94 -6.50
C GLY A 586 -29.95 22.48 -7.90
N ALA A 587 -30.25 23.78 -8.03
CA ALA A 587 -30.39 24.45 -9.33
C ALA A 587 -29.04 24.60 -10.04
N GLN A 588 -27.97 24.90 -9.29
CA GLN A 588 -26.61 24.92 -9.84
C GLN A 588 -26.20 23.54 -10.37
N ARG A 589 -26.38 22.46 -9.59
CA ARG A 589 -26.13 21.08 -10.06
C ARG A 589 -26.90 20.76 -11.34
N ALA A 590 -28.16 21.18 -11.42
CA ALA A 590 -28.97 21.02 -12.62
C ALA A 590 -28.42 21.80 -13.82
N ALA A 591 -27.91 23.02 -13.60
CA ALA A 591 -27.27 23.83 -14.62
C ALA A 591 -25.92 23.24 -15.08
N ASP A 592 -25.20 22.57 -14.18
CA ASP A 592 -23.97 21.85 -14.47
C ASP A 592 -24.20 20.55 -15.25
N GLY A 593 -25.47 20.14 -15.43
CA GLY A 593 -25.88 19.03 -16.30
C GLY A 593 -26.57 17.88 -15.58
N HIS A 594 -26.71 17.91 -14.25
CA HIS A 594 -27.30 16.82 -13.47
C HIS A 594 -28.46 17.28 -12.57
N PRO A 595 -29.71 17.23 -13.06
CA PRO A 595 -30.86 17.75 -12.30
C PRO A 595 -31.28 16.86 -11.11
N ALA A 596 -31.01 15.56 -11.14
CA ALA A 596 -31.42 14.65 -10.07
C ALA A 596 -30.49 14.77 -8.85
N PRO A 597 -30.99 14.71 -7.61
CA PRO A 597 -30.13 14.68 -6.44
C PRO A 597 -29.40 13.33 -6.32
N PHE A 598 -28.17 13.35 -5.81
CA PHE A 598 -27.43 12.14 -5.45
C PHE A 598 -27.80 11.69 -4.02
N PRO A 599 -27.72 10.37 -3.72
CA PRO A 599 -27.85 9.90 -2.35
C PRO A 599 -26.65 10.39 -1.53
N LEU A 600 -26.85 10.69 -0.25
CA LEU A 600 -25.77 10.98 0.70
C LEU A 600 -26.16 10.46 2.08
N THR A 601 -25.27 9.66 2.67
CA THR A 601 -25.49 9.08 4.00
C THR A 601 -24.46 9.60 5.01
N TYR A 602 -23.23 9.83 4.56
CA TYR A 602 -22.07 10.09 5.41
C TYR A 602 -21.42 11.43 5.05
N VAL A 603 -21.13 12.24 6.07
CA VAL A 603 -20.32 13.45 5.97
C VAL A 603 -19.22 13.38 7.00
N GLU A 604 -17.98 13.48 6.56
CA GLU A 604 -16.79 13.59 7.38
C GLU A 604 -16.39 15.06 7.52
N VAL A 605 -16.13 15.50 8.75
CA VAL A 605 -15.82 16.90 9.05
C VAL A 605 -14.33 17.03 9.30
N GLY A 606 -13.60 17.50 8.28
CA GLY A 606 -12.15 17.60 8.29
C GLY A 606 -11.47 16.33 7.77
N ASN A 607 -10.16 16.26 7.98
CA ASN A 607 -9.30 15.11 7.76
C ASN A 607 -8.19 15.15 8.82
N GLU A 608 -7.82 14.00 9.38
CA GLU A 608 -6.67 13.83 10.29
C GLU A 608 -6.45 14.95 11.33
N ASP A 609 -7.52 15.53 11.90
CA ASP A 609 -7.42 16.68 12.81
C ASP A 609 -6.70 16.34 14.14
N PHE A 610 -6.24 15.10 14.33
CA PHE A 610 -5.25 14.78 15.36
C PHE A 610 -3.89 15.47 15.13
N PHE A 611 -3.61 15.99 13.93
CA PHE A 611 -2.46 16.87 13.65
C PHE A 611 -2.67 18.32 14.11
N ASP A 612 -3.91 18.74 14.41
CA ASP A 612 -4.20 20.07 14.93
C ASP A 612 -3.64 20.25 16.36
N THR A 613 -2.42 20.76 16.45
CA THR A 613 -1.75 21.03 17.72
C THR A 613 -2.35 22.21 18.51
N SER A 614 -3.25 22.99 17.92
CA SER A 614 -3.93 24.09 18.61
C SER A 614 -5.03 23.61 19.57
N GLY A 615 -5.51 22.38 19.39
CA GLY A 615 -6.63 21.81 20.13
C GLY A 615 -7.99 22.39 19.70
N SER A 616 -8.08 23.00 18.52
CA SER A 616 -9.29 23.70 18.07
C SER A 616 -10.40 22.78 17.53
N TYR A 617 -10.06 21.54 17.16
CA TYR A 617 -10.98 20.61 16.50
C TYR A 617 -12.29 20.39 17.27
N ASP A 618 -12.25 20.22 18.59
CA ASP A 618 -13.46 19.98 19.39
C ASP A 618 -14.51 21.10 19.19
N GLY A 619 -14.06 22.36 19.17
CA GLY A 619 -14.92 23.51 18.93
C GLY A 619 -15.30 23.70 17.45
N ARG A 620 -14.41 23.35 16.52
CA ARG A 620 -14.71 23.39 15.07
C ARG A 620 -15.75 22.32 14.73
N PHE A 621 -15.49 21.07 15.09
CA PHE A 621 -16.40 19.94 14.90
C PHE A 621 -17.78 20.23 15.51
N ALA A 622 -17.87 20.73 16.74
CA ALA A 622 -19.16 21.05 17.36
C ALA A 622 -19.99 22.05 16.53
N GLN A 623 -19.36 23.06 15.91
CA GLN A 623 -20.07 24.02 15.05
C GLN A 623 -20.61 23.37 13.78
N PHE A 624 -19.78 22.60 13.07
CA PHE A 624 -20.20 21.84 11.89
C PHE A 624 -21.27 20.80 12.23
N PHE A 625 -21.06 20.01 13.28
CA PHE A 625 -21.99 18.97 13.72
C PHE A 625 -23.37 19.55 14.01
N ASN A 626 -23.46 20.64 14.78
CA ASN A 626 -24.73 21.27 15.13
C ASN A 626 -25.45 21.81 13.88
N ALA A 627 -24.71 22.48 12.98
CA ALA A 627 -25.28 23.03 11.75
C ALA A 627 -25.77 21.94 10.80
N ILE A 628 -24.97 20.89 10.57
CA ILE A 628 -25.35 19.76 9.71
C ILE A 628 -26.52 19.00 10.33
N ARG A 629 -26.48 18.69 11.62
CA ARG A 629 -27.58 17.98 12.30
C ARG A 629 -28.90 18.73 12.23
N GLN A 630 -28.86 20.06 12.34
CA GLN A 630 -30.06 20.90 12.25
C GLN A 630 -30.69 20.87 10.86
N ASN A 631 -29.88 20.91 9.80
CA ASN A 631 -30.38 21.02 8.42
C ASN A 631 -30.59 19.65 7.74
N TYR A 632 -29.82 18.64 8.14
CA TYR A 632 -29.77 17.31 7.54
C TYR A 632 -29.75 16.22 8.64
N PRO A 633 -30.82 16.07 9.43
CA PRO A 633 -30.82 15.26 10.65
C PRO A 633 -30.53 13.77 10.45
N ASN A 634 -30.74 13.26 9.23
CA ASN A 634 -30.55 11.86 8.86
C ASN A 634 -29.10 11.50 8.46
N LEU A 635 -28.24 12.49 8.20
CA LEU A 635 -26.85 12.24 7.87
C LEU A 635 -26.09 11.68 9.08
N LYS A 636 -25.12 10.82 8.80
CA LYS A 636 -24.14 10.33 9.75
C LYS A 636 -22.91 11.22 9.68
N ILE A 637 -22.55 11.83 10.81
CA ILE A 637 -21.48 12.81 10.90
C ILE A 637 -20.26 12.13 11.53
N ILE A 638 -19.16 12.11 10.78
CA ILE A 638 -17.90 11.44 11.13
C ILE A 638 -16.93 12.49 11.68
N ALA A 639 -16.33 12.20 12.84
CA ALA A 639 -15.22 12.96 13.41
C ALA A 639 -13.88 12.28 13.10
N THR A 640 -12.84 13.07 12.83
CA THR A 640 -11.50 12.61 12.42
C THR A 640 -10.53 12.46 13.59
N THR A 641 -10.94 12.89 14.78
CA THR A 641 -10.25 12.62 16.05
C THR A 641 -11.23 12.74 17.21
N THR A 642 -10.79 12.40 18.42
CA THR A 642 -11.62 12.41 19.64
C THR A 642 -12.18 13.80 19.92
N VAL A 643 -13.49 13.86 20.16
CA VAL A 643 -14.21 15.07 20.59
C VAL A 643 -14.97 14.83 21.89
N THR A 644 -15.20 15.90 22.65
CA THR A 644 -15.83 15.89 23.97
C THR A 644 -17.05 16.82 24.07
N SER A 645 -17.12 17.87 23.24
CA SER A 645 -18.25 18.83 23.26
C SER A 645 -19.52 18.28 22.61
N THR A 646 -19.41 17.29 21.74
CA THR A 646 -20.53 16.58 21.10
C THR A 646 -20.20 15.10 20.94
N THR A 647 -21.21 14.27 20.68
CA THR A 647 -21.01 12.84 20.38
C THR A 647 -21.19 12.62 18.88
N PRO A 648 -20.14 12.26 18.13
CA PRO A 648 -20.25 11.96 16.71
C PRO A 648 -21.03 10.65 16.49
N ASP A 649 -21.54 10.43 15.28
CA ASP A 649 -22.10 9.12 14.93
C ASP A 649 -20.98 8.07 14.76
N ILE A 650 -19.86 8.52 14.21
CA ILE A 650 -18.75 7.67 13.74
C ILE A 650 -17.42 8.39 14.01
N TYR A 651 -16.37 7.65 14.35
CA TYR A 651 -14.99 8.12 14.29
C TYR A 651 -14.26 7.52 13.09
N ASP A 652 -13.50 8.35 12.37
CA ASP A 652 -12.50 7.87 11.42
C ASP A 652 -11.19 7.50 12.15
N GLN A 653 -10.55 6.42 11.71
CA GLN A 653 -9.28 5.92 12.21
C GLN A 653 -8.39 5.46 11.05
N HIS A 654 -7.14 5.92 11.03
CA HIS A 654 -6.18 5.64 9.98
C HIS A 654 -5.05 4.74 10.49
N PHE A 655 -4.64 3.73 9.70
CA PHE A 655 -3.60 2.78 10.07
C PHE A 655 -2.64 2.47 8.93
N TYR A 656 -1.43 2.97 9.03
CA TYR A 656 -0.36 2.62 8.11
C TYR A 656 0.71 1.81 8.85
N GLU A 657 0.69 0.50 8.64
CA GLU A 657 1.31 -0.47 9.54
C GLU A 657 2.14 -1.50 8.79
N THR A 658 2.96 -2.27 9.50
CA THR A 658 3.61 -3.45 8.89
C THR A 658 2.59 -4.59 8.72
N PRO A 659 2.80 -5.55 7.79
CA PRO A 659 1.90 -6.72 7.68
C PRO A 659 1.77 -7.46 9.02
N ARG A 660 2.88 -7.55 9.77
CA ARG A 660 2.92 -8.17 11.09
C ARG A 660 2.12 -7.40 12.15
N SER A 661 2.19 -6.07 12.16
CA SER A 661 1.38 -5.24 13.06
C SER A 661 -0.11 -5.50 12.84
N PHE A 662 -0.54 -5.64 11.58
CA PHE A 662 -1.94 -5.96 11.25
C PHE A 662 -2.36 -7.37 11.68
N GLU A 663 -1.51 -8.36 11.42
CA GLU A 663 -1.69 -9.73 11.92
C GLU A 663 -1.85 -9.79 13.46
N GLN A 664 -1.10 -8.97 14.19
CA GLN A 664 -1.18 -8.90 15.66
C GLN A 664 -2.39 -8.10 16.15
N SER A 665 -2.85 -7.16 15.35
CA SER A 665 -3.96 -6.28 15.70
C SER A 665 -5.32 -6.87 15.39
N VAL A 666 -5.45 -8.02 14.72
CA VAL A 666 -6.75 -8.59 14.26
C VAL A 666 -7.88 -8.61 15.31
N HIS A 667 -7.58 -8.59 16.62
CA HIS A 667 -8.56 -8.53 17.72
C HIS A 667 -8.82 -7.12 18.29
N GLN A 668 -8.33 -6.06 17.65
CA GLN A 668 -8.37 -4.68 18.14
C GLN A 668 -9.78 -4.21 18.51
N TYR A 669 -10.78 -4.57 17.70
CA TYR A 669 -12.17 -4.16 17.93
C TYR A 669 -13.01 -5.19 18.72
N ASP A 670 -12.46 -6.37 19.04
CA ASP A 670 -13.20 -7.44 19.70
C ASP A 670 -13.76 -7.00 21.07
N ASN A 671 -13.03 -6.13 21.79
CA ASN A 671 -13.43 -5.58 23.08
C ASN A 671 -13.92 -4.13 23.02
N TYR A 672 -14.10 -3.56 21.82
CA TYR A 672 -14.59 -2.20 21.66
C TYR A 672 -16.02 -2.06 22.21
N SER A 673 -16.35 -0.91 22.80
CA SER A 673 -17.69 -0.69 23.37
C SER A 673 -18.74 -0.60 22.27
N ARG A 674 -19.72 -1.50 22.29
CA ARG A 674 -20.86 -1.48 21.34
C ARG A 674 -21.84 -0.32 21.56
N ARG A 675 -21.62 0.47 22.63
CA ARG A 675 -22.36 1.70 22.94
C ARG A 675 -21.63 2.97 22.53
N ALA A 676 -20.34 2.89 22.18
CA ALA A 676 -19.58 4.01 21.67
C ALA A 676 -20.00 4.32 20.21
N PRO A 677 -19.62 5.50 19.67
CA PRO A 677 -19.74 5.79 18.25
C PRO A 677 -19.16 4.66 17.39
N LYS A 678 -19.69 4.50 16.17
CA LYS A 678 -19.19 3.49 15.23
C LYS A 678 -17.83 3.89 14.69
N ILE A 679 -17.15 2.97 14.03
CA ILE A 679 -15.83 3.21 13.45
C ILE A 679 -15.94 3.14 11.92
N PHE A 680 -15.33 4.13 11.30
CA PHE A 680 -14.87 4.09 9.92
C PHE A 680 -13.35 3.91 9.97
N VAL A 681 -12.82 2.91 9.26
CA VAL A 681 -11.38 2.81 9.02
C VAL A 681 -11.11 3.44 7.65
N GLY A 682 -10.97 4.76 7.61
CA GLY A 682 -10.94 5.55 6.38
C GLY A 682 -9.69 5.38 5.56
N GLU A 683 -8.58 5.03 6.21
CA GLU A 683 -7.32 4.76 5.55
C GLU A 683 -6.61 3.59 6.24
N TYR A 684 -6.23 2.59 5.47
CA TYR A 684 -5.23 1.62 5.93
C TYR A 684 -4.40 1.06 4.79
N ALA A 685 -3.17 0.68 5.10
CA ALA A 685 -2.31 -0.10 4.22
C ALA A 685 -1.16 -0.77 4.98
N SER A 686 -0.83 -2.00 4.58
CA SER A 686 0.44 -2.62 4.93
C SER A 686 1.57 -1.93 4.16
N GLN A 687 2.51 -1.28 4.85
CA GLN A 687 3.63 -0.57 4.24
C GLN A 687 4.77 -1.50 3.82
N GLU A 688 4.48 -2.42 2.90
CA GLU A 688 5.42 -3.36 2.30
C GLU A 688 5.09 -3.59 0.82
N GLY A 689 6.09 -3.91 0.01
CA GLY A 689 6.00 -3.91 -1.45
C GLY A 689 5.96 -2.50 -2.03
N ARG A 690 6.84 -2.20 -3.01
CA ARG A 690 6.93 -0.89 -3.67
C ARG A 690 6.99 -1.05 -5.19
N PRO A 691 6.33 -0.20 -5.99
CA PRO A 691 5.47 0.93 -5.58
C PRO A 691 4.06 0.50 -5.13
N VAL A 692 3.76 -0.80 -5.23
CA VAL A 692 2.51 -1.42 -4.79
C VAL A 692 2.81 -2.62 -3.88
N PRO A 693 1.85 -3.05 -3.04
CA PRO A 693 1.99 -4.20 -2.15
C PRO A 693 2.54 -5.45 -2.81
N ASP A 694 3.26 -6.28 -2.05
CA ASP A 694 3.53 -7.68 -2.39
C ASP A 694 2.53 -8.63 -1.71
N LEU A 695 2.73 -9.94 -1.85
CA LEU A 695 1.84 -10.93 -1.27
C LEU A 695 1.87 -10.88 0.27
N ASN A 696 2.99 -10.56 0.91
CA ASN A 696 3.10 -10.46 2.36
C ASN A 696 2.25 -9.31 2.90
N ALA A 697 2.32 -8.14 2.25
CA ALA A 697 1.43 -7.02 2.52
C ALA A 697 -0.05 -7.42 2.35
N ALA A 698 -0.40 -8.14 1.29
CA ALA A 698 -1.76 -8.62 1.09
C ALA A 698 -2.24 -9.62 2.16
N LEU A 699 -1.33 -10.43 2.73
CA LEU A 699 -1.65 -11.33 3.84
C LEU A 699 -1.93 -10.55 5.13
N GLY A 700 -1.13 -9.53 5.43
CA GLY A 700 -1.36 -8.62 6.55
C GLY A 700 -2.69 -7.85 6.41
N ASP A 701 -2.92 -7.24 5.25
CA ASP A 701 -4.16 -6.52 4.93
C ASP A 701 -5.38 -7.46 5.04
N ALA A 702 -5.30 -8.67 4.49
CA ALA A 702 -6.38 -9.65 4.56
C ALA A 702 -6.63 -10.15 6.00
N ALA A 703 -5.57 -10.39 6.78
CA ALA A 703 -5.70 -10.75 8.19
C ALA A 703 -6.43 -9.65 8.96
N TRP A 704 -6.04 -8.39 8.75
CA TRP A 704 -6.71 -7.23 9.34
C TRP A 704 -8.20 -7.15 8.97
N LEU A 705 -8.52 -7.32 7.69
CA LEU A 705 -9.90 -7.36 7.19
C LEU A 705 -10.75 -8.43 7.87
N THR A 706 -10.18 -9.58 8.27
CA THR A 706 -10.94 -10.57 9.05
C THR A 706 -11.42 -10.02 10.39
N GLY A 707 -10.57 -9.23 11.06
CA GLY A 707 -10.88 -8.57 12.32
C GLY A 707 -11.94 -7.49 12.17
N LEU A 708 -11.83 -6.69 11.11
CA LEU A 708 -12.83 -5.67 10.79
C LEU A 708 -14.20 -6.30 10.51
N GLU A 709 -14.26 -7.32 9.64
CA GLU A 709 -15.53 -8.00 9.31
C GLU A 709 -16.15 -8.70 10.51
N ARG A 710 -15.34 -9.35 11.36
CA ARG A 710 -15.83 -9.98 12.60
C ARG A 710 -16.51 -8.97 13.53
N ASN A 711 -16.08 -7.71 13.49
CA ASN A 711 -16.60 -6.60 14.28
C ASN A 711 -17.46 -5.63 13.44
N ALA A 712 -18.18 -6.13 12.45
CA ALA A 712 -19.04 -5.32 11.57
C ALA A 712 -20.18 -4.57 12.30
N ASP A 713 -20.44 -4.89 13.57
CA ASP A 713 -21.32 -4.12 14.45
C ASP A 713 -20.68 -2.84 14.99
N VAL A 714 -19.36 -2.74 15.00
CA VAL A 714 -18.56 -1.61 15.47
C VAL A 714 -17.95 -0.86 14.29
N VAL A 715 -17.16 -1.56 13.48
CA VAL A 715 -16.56 -1.03 12.24
C VAL A 715 -17.61 -1.19 11.15
N ILE A 716 -18.02 -0.11 10.51
CA ILE A 716 -19.13 -0.15 9.55
C ILE A 716 -18.73 0.25 8.14
N LEU A 717 -17.51 0.75 7.96
CA LEU A 717 -16.92 1.21 6.71
C LEU A 717 -15.39 1.00 6.78
N GLU A 718 -14.77 0.62 5.67
CA GLU A 718 -13.30 0.59 5.50
C GLU A 718 -12.86 0.94 4.08
N SER A 719 -11.73 1.64 3.95
CA SER A 719 -11.11 1.95 2.67
C SER A 719 -9.59 1.88 2.72
N TYR A 720 -9.00 1.28 1.69
CA TYR A 720 -7.55 1.20 1.52
C TYR A 720 -7.03 2.53 0.95
N ALA A 721 -5.88 2.99 1.43
CA ALA A 721 -5.27 4.23 0.94
C ALA A 721 -3.73 4.16 0.90
N PRO A 722 -3.07 4.88 -0.02
CA PRO A 722 -3.63 5.49 -1.23
C PRO A 722 -4.05 4.44 -2.28
N MET A 723 -5.02 4.80 -3.12
CA MET A 723 -5.55 3.88 -4.12
C MET A 723 -4.65 3.72 -5.35
N PHE A 724 -3.99 4.79 -5.79
CA PHE A 724 -3.36 4.86 -7.11
C PHE A 724 -1.90 5.32 -7.03
N VAL A 725 -1.08 4.79 -7.93
CA VAL A 725 0.27 5.30 -8.20
C VAL A 725 0.60 5.26 -9.68
N ASN A 726 0.95 6.42 -10.24
CA ASN A 726 1.68 6.47 -11.50
C ASN A 726 3.11 6.00 -11.22
N ILE A 727 3.56 4.95 -11.89
CA ILE A 727 4.85 4.33 -11.57
C ILE A 727 6.05 4.96 -12.28
N ASN A 728 5.80 6.01 -13.08
CA ASN A 728 6.89 6.71 -13.75
C ASN A 728 7.84 7.37 -12.74
N PRO A 729 9.16 7.43 -13.05
CA PRO A 729 10.12 8.09 -12.18
C PRO A 729 9.72 9.54 -11.87
N GLY A 730 9.64 9.87 -10.57
CA GLY A 730 9.27 11.20 -10.07
C GLY A 730 7.78 11.45 -9.90
N ALA A 731 6.92 10.49 -10.27
CA ALA A 731 5.47 10.64 -10.18
C ALA A 731 4.90 10.29 -8.79
N SER A 732 5.58 9.43 -8.03
CA SER A 732 5.12 8.91 -6.74
C SER A 732 5.63 9.75 -5.56
N GLN A 733 4.73 10.10 -4.65
CA GLN A 733 5.00 10.74 -3.36
C GLN A 733 4.84 9.76 -2.19
N TRP A 734 4.06 8.68 -2.36
CA TRP A 734 3.76 7.73 -1.30
C TRP A 734 4.18 6.27 -1.62
N PRO A 735 4.78 5.53 -0.65
CA PRO A 735 5.37 4.21 -0.83
C PRO A 735 4.51 3.06 -1.37
N THR A 736 3.25 3.01 -0.97
CA THR A 736 2.42 1.80 -1.03
C THR A 736 1.05 2.19 -1.55
N ASN A 737 0.58 1.54 -2.61
CA ASN A 737 -0.61 1.96 -3.34
C ASN A 737 -1.36 0.75 -3.90
N LEU A 738 -2.69 0.81 -3.95
CA LEU A 738 -3.49 -0.36 -4.30
C LEU A 738 -3.34 -0.79 -5.78
N ILE A 739 -3.25 0.18 -6.69
CA ILE A 739 -3.22 0.00 -8.16
C ILE A 739 -2.06 0.82 -8.76
N GLY A 740 -1.22 0.17 -9.56
CA GLY A 740 -0.14 0.82 -10.31
C GLY A 740 -0.51 1.02 -11.79
N TYR A 741 -0.03 2.10 -12.40
CA TYR A 741 -0.28 2.39 -13.82
C TYR A 741 0.82 3.25 -14.47
N ASP A 742 0.87 3.21 -15.80
CA ASP A 742 1.57 4.15 -16.69
C ASP A 742 0.55 4.84 -17.61
N ALA A 743 0.99 5.53 -18.67
CA ALA A 743 0.07 6.20 -19.59
C ALA A 743 -0.87 5.23 -20.35
N LEU A 744 -0.46 3.98 -20.57
CA LEU A 744 -1.16 3.00 -21.42
C LEU A 744 -1.89 1.88 -20.68
N HIS A 745 -1.34 1.47 -19.54
CA HIS A 745 -1.61 0.22 -18.84
C HIS A 745 -1.82 0.47 -17.35
N SER A 746 -2.50 -0.48 -16.70
CA SER A 746 -2.69 -0.51 -15.26
C SER A 746 -2.72 -1.95 -14.74
N TYR A 747 -2.47 -2.14 -13.45
CA TYR A 747 -2.50 -3.45 -12.80
C TYR A 747 -2.85 -3.32 -11.31
N GLY A 748 -3.57 -4.32 -10.80
CA GLY A 748 -3.88 -4.44 -9.36
C GLY A 748 -2.75 -5.14 -8.60
N SER A 749 -2.45 -4.66 -7.40
CA SER A 749 -1.54 -5.35 -6.47
C SER A 749 -2.15 -6.65 -5.91
N PRO A 750 -1.36 -7.53 -5.26
CA PRO A 750 -1.89 -8.58 -4.40
C PRO A 750 -2.94 -8.09 -3.40
N SER A 751 -2.74 -6.92 -2.75
CA SER A 751 -3.73 -6.34 -1.82
C SER A 751 -5.03 -5.93 -2.52
N TYR A 752 -4.96 -5.44 -3.77
CA TYR A 752 -6.15 -5.20 -4.61
C TYR A 752 -6.97 -6.48 -4.77
N TYR A 753 -6.30 -7.59 -5.08
CA TYR A 753 -6.97 -8.87 -5.27
C TYR A 753 -7.48 -9.48 -3.96
N ALA A 754 -6.77 -9.31 -2.84
CA ALA A 754 -7.27 -9.69 -1.53
C ALA A 754 -8.55 -8.92 -1.17
N LYS A 755 -8.56 -7.59 -1.33
CA LYS A 755 -9.74 -6.75 -1.11
C LYS A 755 -10.89 -7.11 -2.06
N MET A 756 -10.59 -7.37 -3.34
CA MET A 756 -11.57 -7.88 -4.31
C MET A 756 -12.21 -9.20 -3.85
N MET A 757 -11.41 -10.13 -3.32
CA MET A 757 -11.89 -11.40 -2.80
C MET A 757 -12.80 -11.22 -1.58
N PHE A 758 -12.49 -10.30 -0.66
CA PHE A 758 -13.37 -10.00 0.47
C PHE A 758 -14.69 -9.37 0.00
N ASN A 759 -14.61 -8.33 -0.84
CA ASN A 759 -15.77 -7.55 -1.22
C ASN A 759 -16.75 -8.33 -2.11
N GLN A 760 -16.24 -9.11 -3.07
CA GLN A 760 -17.09 -9.95 -3.92
C GLN A 760 -17.69 -11.16 -3.20
N ASN A 761 -17.19 -11.50 -2.01
CA ASN A 761 -17.63 -12.65 -1.21
C ASN A 761 -17.98 -12.22 0.23
N GLY A 762 -18.67 -11.08 0.35
CA GLY A 762 -19.27 -10.60 1.60
C GLY A 762 -20.69 -11.15 1.80
N GLY A 763 -20.98 -11.64 3.00
CA GLY A 763 -22.35 -11.88 3.45
C GLY A 763 -23.05 -10.60 3.91
N ASN A 764 -24.33 -10.70 4.26
CA ASN A 764 -25.05 -9.61 4.96
C ASN A 764 -25.08 -9.79 6.48
N VAL A 765 -24.61 -10.92 6.99
CA VAL A 765 -24.40 -11.18 8.42
C VAL A 765 -23.07 -11.88 8.68
N VAL A 766 -22.45 -11.59 9.82
CA VAL A 766 -21.29 -12.33 10.34
C VAL A 766 -21.78 -13.65 10.95
N LEU A 767 -21.06 -14.75 10.72
CA LEU A 767 -21.26 -16.00 11.46
C LEU A 767 -20.18 -16.12 12.55
N PRO A 768 -20.55 -16.26 13.83
CA PRO A 768 -19.58 -16.44 14.91
C PRO A 768 -18.70 -17.67 14.66
N THR A 769 -17.41 -17.53 14.94
CA THR A 769 -16.45 -18.63 14.82
C THR A 769 -15.79 -18.96 16.15
N THR A 770 -15.34 -20.20 16.28
CA THR A 770 -14.38 -20.61 17.30
C THR A 770 -13.27 -21.39 16.62
N LEU A 771 -12.10 -20.76 16.50
CA LEU A 771 -10.90 -21.39 15.99
C LEU A 771 -10.10 -21.99 17.15
N ILE A 772 -9.84 -23.30 17.06
CA ILE A 772 -9.03 -24.06 18.01
C ILE A 772 -7.74 -24.43 17.30
N THR A 773 -6.62 -23.86 17.72
CA THR A 773 -5.27 -24.13 17.21
C THR A 773 -4.40 -24.75 18.31
N LYS A 774 -3.40 -25.54 17.92
CA LYS A 774 -2.38 -26.07 18.83
C LYS A 774 -1.02 -25.50 18.42
N GLY A 775 -0.47 -24.62 19.25
CA GLY A 775 0.75 -23.86 18.93
C GLY A 775 0.46 -22.74 17.94
N GLY A 776 0.53 -21.48 18.41
CA GLY A 776 0.10 -20.28 17.70
C GLY A 776 0.37 -20.25 16.19
N THR A 777 -0.66 -20.51 15.39
CA THR A 777 -0.58 -20.48 13.93
C THR A 777 -0.84 -19.07 13.40
N LYS A 778 -0.14 -18.64 12.34
CA LYS A 778 -0.48 -17.42 11.56
C LYS A 778 -1.68 -17.68 10.64
N PHE A 779 -2.79 -18.13 11.24
CA PHE A 779 -4.03 -18.43 10.56
C PHE A 779 -5.14 -17.55 11.11
N TYR A 780 -5.80 -16.81 10.23
CA TYR A 780 -6.83 -15.83 10.57
C TYR A 780 -8.07 -16.08 9.74
N GLU A 781 -9.25 -15.88 10.32
CA GLU A 781 -10.49 -16.16 9.63
C GLU A 781 -11.62 -15.15 9.92
N SER A 782 -12.47 -14.99 8.92
CA SER A 782 -13.80 -14.40 9.06
C SER A 782 -14.80 -15.23 8.28
N VAL A 783 -16.02 -15.32 8.79
CA VAL A 783 -17.10 -16.04 8.13
C VAL A 783 -18.33 -15.16 8.08
N SER A 784 -18.94 -15.06 6.92
CA SER A 784 -20.19 -14.34 6.72
C SER A 784 -21.16 -15.14 5.87
N GLN A 785 -22.45 -14.80 6.00
CA GLN A 785 -23.53 -15.43 5.25
C GLN A 785 -24.34 -14.38 4.50
N ASP A 786 -24.59 -14.63 3.22
CA ASP A 786 -25.67 -13.99 2.49
C ASP A 786 -26.95 -14.80 2.76
N THR A 787 -27.75 -14.32 3.70
CA THR A 787 -29.01 -14.97 4.13
C THR A 787 -30.07 -15.01 3.03
N GLN A 788 -29.99 -14.13 2.02
CA GLN A 788 -30.93 -14.11 0.90
C GLN A 788 -30.57 -15.16 -0.15
N LYS A 789 -29.27 -15.33 -0.41
CA LYS A 789 -28.75 -16.32 -1.37
C LYS A 789 -28.50 -17.69 -0.75
N GLY A 790 -28.46 -17.79 0.58
CA GLY A 790 -28.04 -19.02 1.28
C GLY A 790 -26.54 -19.33 1.07
N ALA A 791 -25.72 -18.33 0.80
CA ALA A 791 -24.29 -18.52 0.59
C ALA A 791 -23.51 -18.22 1.88
N ILE A 792 -22.63 -19.13 2.28
CA ILE A 792 -21.69 -18.99 3.40
C ILE A 792 -20.30 -18.79 2.82
N TYR A 793 -19.61 -17.74 3.22
CA TYR A 793 -18.26 -17.41 2.78
C TYR A 793 -17.29 -17.58 3.94
N ILE A 794 -16.43 -18.58 3.86
CA ILE A 794 -15.32 -18.75 4.81
C ILE A 794 -14.08 -18.13 4.18
N LYS A 795 -13.56 -17.08 4.80
CA LYS A 795 -12.36 -16.37 4.37
C LYS A 795 -11.24 -16.74 5.34
N GLY A 796 -10.25 -17.49 4.86
CA GLY A 796 -9.10 -17.93 5.64
C GLY A 796 -7.81 -17.34 5.08
N VAL A 797 -7.00 -16.78 5.96
CA VAL A 797 -5.68 -16.20 5.65
C VAL A 797 -4.63 -17.06 6.35
N ASN A 798 -3.81 -17.75 5.56
CA ASN A 798 -2.65 -18.47 6.06
C ASN A 798 -1.39 -17.67 5.73
N ALA A 799 -0.90 -16.90 6.68
CA ALA A 799 0.31 -16.10 6.53
C ALA A 799 1.59 -16.88 6.90
N ALA A 800 1.49 -18.18 7.16
CA ALA A 800 2.64 -19.05 7.38
C ALA A 800 3.17 -19.62 6.06
N GLY A 801 4.48 -19.91 6.03
CA GLY A 801 5.13 -20.60 4.91
C GLY A 801 4.83 -22.10 4.80
N GLN A 802 3.85 -22.60 5.55
CA GLN A 802 3.44 -24.00 5.55
C GLN A 802 1.94 -24.10 5.31
N ALA A 803 1.50 -25.20 4.69
CA ALA A 803 0.09 -25.44 4.48
C ALA A 803 -0.62 -25.69 5.82
N GLN A 804 -1.75 -25.03 6.06
CA GLN A 804 -2.55 -25.21 7.26
C GLN A 804 -3.72 -26.15 6.98
N LYS A 805 -3.77 -27.28 7.67
CA LYS A 805 -4.94 -28.16 7.66
C LYS A 805 -5.95 -27.68 8.70
N VAL A 806 -7.21 -27.52 8.30
CA VAL A 806 -8.30 -27.07 9.18
C VAL A 806 -9.49 -28.00 9.02
N ASN A 807 -9.98 -28.55 10.13
CA ASN A 807 -11.25 -29.23 10.21
C ASN A 807 -12.37 -28.19 10.41
N ILE A 808 -13.23 -28.01 9.42
CA ILE A 808 -14.29 -27.00 9.41
C ILE A 808 -15.62 -27.67 9.75
N ILE A 809 -16.30 -27.17 10.79
CA ILE A 809 -17.58 -27.66 11.29
C ILE A 809 -18.61 -26.53 11.18
N LEU A 810 -19.65 -26.75 10.38
CA LEU A 810 -20.78 -25.83 10.20
C LEU A 810 -21.89 -26.21 11.19
N ASP A 811 -21.83 -25.63 12.39
CA ASP A 811 -22.78 -25.90 13.46
C ASP A 811 -24.17 -25.38 13.09
N GLY A 812 -25.20 -26.20 13.31
CA GLY A 812 -26.59 -25.87 12.97
C GLY A 812 -27.03 -26.21 11.54
N ILE A 813 -26.13 -26.68 10.66
CA ILE A 813 -26.48 -27.12 9.29
C ILE A 813 -26.21 -28.61 9.09
N SER A 814 -27.23 -29.35 8.66
CA SER A 814 -27.11 -30.79 8.36
C SER A 814 -26.79 -31.09 6.89
N LYS A 815 -27.05 -30.16 5.96
CA LYS A 815 -26.78 -30.33 4.52
C LYS A 815 -26.33 -29.03 3.87
N VAL A 816 -25.27 -29.15 3.08
CA VAL A 816 -24.80 -28.12 2.13
C VAL A 816 -24.73 -28.72 0.74
N SER A 817 -24.52 -27.87 -0.27
CA SER A 817 -24.11 -28.36 -1.58
C SER A 817 -22.77 -29.09 -1.47
N PRO A 818 -22.59 -30.26 -2.13
CA PRO A 818 -21.42 -31.11 -1.93
C PRO A 818 -20.12 -30.53 -2.52
N ARG A 819 -20.21 -29.36 -3.17
CA ARG A 819 -19.08 -28.66 -3.77
C ARG A 819 -19.17 -27.18 -3.44
N ALA A 820 -18.07 -26.62 -2.94
CA ALA A 820 -17.86 -25.19 -2.76
C ALA A 820 -17.06 -24.63 -3.95
N THR A 821 -17.23 -23.34 -4.23
CA THR A 821 -16.25 -22.58 -5.01
C THR A 821 -15.09 -22.22 -4.09
N VAL A 822 -13.86 -22.41 -4.57
CA VAL A 822 -12.65 -22.05 -3.82
C VAL A 822 -11.88 -21.04 -4.66
N THR A 823 -11.63 -19.87 -4.10
CA THR A 823 -10.80 -18.83 -4.74
C THR A 823 -9.56 -18.61 -3.88
N VAL A 824 -8.37 -18.77 -4.44
CA VAL A 824 -7.09 -18.68 -3.72
C VAL A 824 -6.19 -17.64 -4.36
N LEU A 825 -5.70 -16.68 -3.57
CA LEU A 825 -4.59 -15.80 -3.89
C LEU A 825 -3.36 -16.34 -3.15
N THR A 826 -2.29 -16.69 -3.87
CA THR A 826 -1.06 -17.23 -3.31
C THR A 826 0.08 -17.11 -4.33
N SER A 827 1.31 -17.27 -3.88
CA SER A 827 2.50 -17.40 -4.72
C SER A 827 3.56 -18.25 -4.02
N ALA A 828 4.65 -18.57 -4.73
CA ALA A 828 5.77 -19.31 -4.16
C ALA A 828 6.54 -18.50 -3.11
N SER A 829 6.59 -17.17 -3.28
CA SER A 829 7.26 -16.25 -2.36
C SER A 829 6.28 -15.21 -1.80
N PRO A 830 6.34 -14.89 -0.50
CA PRO A 830 5.57 -13.79 0.08
C PRO A 830 6.01 -12.42 -0.48
N GLN A 831 7.20 -12.30 -1.07
CA GLN A 831 7.66 -11.07 -1.72
C GLN A 831 7.22 -10.93 -3.20
N ASP A 832 6.44 -11.86 -3.73
CA ASP A 832 5.94 -11.73 -5.09
C ASP A 832 4.89 -10.60 -5.20
N THR A 833 5.05 -9.73 -6.20
CA THR A 833 4.12 -8.64 -6.52
C THR A 833 3.81 -8.60 -8.02
N ASN A 834 2.80 -7.82 -8.42
CA ASN A 834 2.48 -7.55 -9.81
C ASN A 834 3.22 -6.29 -10.29
N THR A 835 3.56 -6.25 -11.58
CA THR A 835 4.22 -5.11 -12.23
C THR A 835 3.62 -4.88 -13.61
N LEU A 836 4.02 -3.82 -14.34
CA LEU A 836 3.61 -3.66 -15.74
C LEU A 836 4.02 -4.84 -16.64
N THR A 837 5.18 -5.45 -16.38
CA THR A 837 5.69 -6.57 -17.20
C THR A 837 5.10 -7.92 -16.77
N GLU A 838 4.69 -8.05 -15.50
CA GLU A 838 4.05 -9.24 -14.96
C GLU A 838 2.76 -8.86 -14.20
N PRO A 839 1.73 -8.31 -14.88
CA PRO A 839 0.55 -7.73 -14.21
C PRO A 839 -0.40 -8.77 -13.60
N SER A 840 -0.09 -10.06 -13.81
CA SER A 840 -0.89 -11.19 -13.34
C SER A 840 -0.07 -12.26 -12.61
N LYS A 841 1.11 -11.89 -12.10
CA LYS A 841 2.00 -12.81 -11.37
C LYS A 841 1.32 -13.41 -10.14
N VAL A 842 0.62 -12.56 -9.38
CA VAL A 842 -0.09 -12.92 -8.15
C VAL A 842 -1.55 -12.48 -8.31
N VAL A 843 -2.39 -13.43 -8.73
CA VAL A 843 -3.84 -13.21 -8.96
C VAL A 843 -4.66 -14.37 -8.42
N PRO A 844 -5.95 -14.16 -8.09
CA PRO A 844 -6.80 -15.21 -7.56
C PRO A 844 -7.08 -16.32 -8.59
N VAL A 845 -6.97 -17.57 -8.18
CA VAL A 845 -7.31 -18.75 -8.99
C VAL A 845 -8.54 -19.43 -8.39
N THR A 846 -9.53 -19.74 -9.24
CA THR A 846 -10.79 -20.37 -8.83
C THR A 846 -10.80 -21.87 -9.15
N SER A 847 -11.26 -22.68 -8.20
CA SER A 847 -11.44 -24.13 -8.33
C SER A 847 -12.69 -24.61 -7.55
N LYS A 848 -12.85 -25.93 -7.39
CA LYS A 848 -13.94 -26.56 -6.64
C LYS A 848 -13.39 -27.54 -5.60
N ALA A 849 -13.92 -27.50 -4.39
CA ALA A 849 -13.60 -28.47 -3.32
C ALA A 849 -14.85 -29.20 -2.86
N LYS A 850 -14.69 -30.45 -2.41
CA LYS A 850 -15.77 -31.20 -1.76
C LYS A 850 -15.98 -30.66 -0.35
N VAL A 851 -17.24 -30.44 0.02
CA VAL A 851 -17.61 -29.94 1.35
C VAL A 851 -18.84 -30.67 1.90
N SER A 852 -18.97 -30.66 3.21
CA SER A 852 -20.10 -31.20 3.99
C SER A 852 -20.35 -30.30 5.21
N GLY A 853 -21.27 -30.67 6.11
CA GLY A 853 -21.41 -29.94 7.38
C GLY A 853 -20.19 -30.06 8.31
N ASN A 854 -19.34 -31.07 8.06
CA ASN A 854 -18.05 -31.26 8.72
C ASN A 854 -17.07 -31.79 7.67
N PHE A 855 -15.95 -31.11 7.44
CA PHE A 855 -14.96 -31.49 6.42
C PHE A 855 -13.59 -30.89 6.71
N GLU A 856 -12.54 -31.55 6.25
CA GLU A 856 -11.19 -30.99 6.26
C GLU A 856 -10.91 -30.18 4.99
N PHE A 857 -10.23 -29.05 5.14
CA PHE A 857 -9.66 -28.27 4.05
C PHE A 857 -8.20 -27.90 4.36
N THR A 858 -7.36 -27.85 3.32
CA THR A 858 -5.96 -27.46 3.44
C THR A 858 -5.75 -26.11 2.76
N PHE A 859 -5.42 -25.09 3.56
CA PHE A 859 -5.05 -23.77 3.10
C PHE A 859 -3.57 -23.77 2.68
N ALA A 860 -3.28 -23.26 1.49
CA ALA A 860 -1.91 -23.21 0.97
C ALA A 860 -1.01 -22.30 1.83
N PRO A 861 0.32 -22.49 1.83
CA PRO A 861 1.26 -21.50 2.36
C PRO A 861 0.98 -20.12 1.78
N TYR A 862 1.22 -19.05 2.55
CA TYR A 862 1.11 -17.65 2.09
C TYR A 862 -0.12 -17.43 1.21
N SER A 863 -1.31 -17.67 1.76
CA SER A 863 -2.53 -17.62 0.97
C SER A 863 -3.68 -16.88 1.64
N VAL A 864 -4.45 -16.18 0.81
CA VAL A 864 -5.81 -15.74 1.11
C VAL A 864 -6.75 -16.66 0.35
N THR A 865 -7.68 -17.31 1.05
CA THR A 865 -8.61 -18.28 0.47
C THR A 865 -10.05 -17.92 0.83
N VAL A 866 -10.94 -17.95 -0.16
CA VAL A 866 -12.39 -17.89 0.06
C VAL A 866 -13.04 -19.22 -0.34
N LEU A 867 -13.78 -19.83 0.60
CA LEU A 867 -14.69 -20.94 0.34
C LEU A 867 -16.12 -20.41 0.30
N ALA A 868 -16.74 -20.40 -0.88
CA ALA A 868 -18.15 -20.08 -1.04
C ALA A 868 -18.99 -21.37 -1.06
N ILE A 869 -19.72 -21.60 0.04
CA ILE A 869 -20.51 -22.79 0.32
C ILE A 869 -22.00 -22.44 0.23
N GLN A 870 -22.75 -23.19 -0.58
CA GLN A 870 -24.20 -23.00 -0.68
C GLN A 870 -24.91 -23.87 0.38
N SER A 871 -25.62 -23.24 1.31
CA SER A 871 -26.55 -23.93 2.21
C SER A 871 -27.76 -24.46 1.44
N LYS A 872 -28.37 -25.54 1.95
CA LYS A 872 -29.51 -26.22 1.32
C LYS A 872 -30.74 -26.21 2.20
#